data_AF-A0A016UBK4-F1
#
_entry.id   AF-A0A016UBK4-F1
#
_cell.length_a   1.000
_cell.length_b   1.000
_cell.length_c   1.000
_cell.angle_alpha   90.00
_cell.angle_beta   90.00
_cell.angle_gamma   90.00
#
_symmetry.space_group_name_H-M   'P 1'
#
loop_
_entity.id
_entity.type
_entity.pdbx_description
1 polymer ?
#
loop_
_entity_poly.entity_id
_entity_poly.type
_entity_poly.pdbx_seq_one_letter_code
_entity_poly.pdbx_strand_id
1 'polypeptide(L)'
;MLKSSSESVDFCDLIIWLAIAWQPRFHLGRPMFGFKNGHEHLQRLLLERETGISRSNEVPVDSSGVGPSQVFFQQKLDHFKAGGTTMWPQRYFYNFQYRVSGSNVIFLMIGGESPEDINWVSNEDYPFVQYAKKFGAAMFSLEHRFYGQSQPTPNQSVKNLAYLSSRQAIEDVAYFIRSMNEKHKFKDPKWITFGGSYSGALSLWVRQAYPDLITGAVGSSAPLNAELDFWGYLQVVEDALRSHSNDCAENVRKGFEKVESLMQSKDGRQKLTDLFVLKPPFTKLKMTYNDIQTFYVAIFGNFQGAVQYSGDNAGSYKNGYGIPEVCKIMNNKSNEPIMNLQLVNIYMSSMYGPFQHTDISYDDMITYLKKEQFGDSLDFDSSARSWTWQTCTEFGYFQTTGGGPKGIFGSGTPLTLYLNLCSDVFGPAFNSSVVKSAVHSTQMHYGGADRYKGTNVVIPNGSIDPWHALGKYTSNDKSVVWYLINGTAHCAEMYPPSPKDKPGLTRVRKIIERNIGIWLSNSPRTNRGKTIKNEAKTWSRPKERAPLTAQELRAAPKKPIEFTKMKFPKWTRSKKMHLGRPPHGLLPPPDEVSASAVPPPEFETGYFTQPVDHFDNQNPDTFLQKYYKNSQWAKEGGPNFIMIGGEGPQSSRWVINENITYLVWAKKFGATVYALEHRYYGDSIVGGDENDPNPDLTYLSSIQMLYDVANFIRNVNFNTNNTAPWIAFGGSYPGCLALWMRQMFPELVLGAVGSSAPVEAKLDFYEYLEVVEKAIRTYSKTCADNVAKGFAEMHELALTKAGRKKLSDIFTLKPAWTEKTDVTPLDLQFFFSNIYGQFQGAVQYSGDNTGAYAHGYGIPDMCKYMNNNTNTPIQNIAKFNEYMTIFYSGEKNFTGTENSYPAFINQIKMSQKNGPSAGAMLLWTWQTCTEFGYFQSSDSGYSIFGSPTPVNLFTRMCTDLFGEQYTAVAVQRSINKINQLYGGIDFYHGTNVVIPNGSIDPWHALGKYTSNDSSVVMHLIEG
;
A
#
# COMPACT_ATOMS: atom_id res chain seq x y z
N MET A 1 46.94 -15.94 50.01
CA MET A 1 46.67 -15.54 51.40
C MET A 1 45.20 -15.21 51.52
N LEU A 2 44.48 -16.03 52.33
CA LEU A 2 43.15 -15.90 53.00
C LEU A 2 41.95 -15.35 52.18
N LYS A 3 40.97 -16.14 51.71
CA LYS A 3 39.86 -16.94 52.33
C LYS A 3 38.71 -16.15 53.02
N SER A 4 37.55 -16.16 52.34
CA SER A 4 36.13 -16.38 52.75
C SER A 4 35.47 -15.66 53.95
N SER A 5 34.32 -15.00 53.66
CA SER A 5 32.98 -15.15 54.32
C SER A 5 32.00 -14.14 53.69
N SER A 6 31.05 -14.56 52.83
CA SER A 6 29.61 -14.70 53.10
C SER A 6 28.90 -13.46 53.69
N GLU A 7 27.94 -12.86 52.95
CA GLU A 7 26.58 -12.61 53.44
C GLU A 7 25.62 -12.08 52.34
N SER A 8 24.44 -12.70 52.32
CA SER A 8 23.15 -12.34 51.70
C SER A 8 23.11 -11.73 50.28
N VAL A 9 22.87 -12.58 49.29
CA VAL A 9 22.10 -12.19 48.10
C VAL A 9 20.65 -12.03 48.56
N ASP A 10 20.19 -10.79 48.67
CA ASP A 10 18.79 -10.50 48.96
C ASP A 10 17.95 -10.92 47.75
N PHE A 11 16.96 -11.79 48.00
CA PHE A 11 16.11 -12.41 46.98
C PHE A 11 15.20 -11.36 46.28
N CYS A 12 15.18 -10.12 46.78
CA CYS A 12 14.55 -8.95 46.17
C CYS A 12 15.36 -8.34 45.00
N ASP A 13 16.70 -8.45 44.99
CA ASP A 13 17.52 -7.86 43.91
C ASP A 13 17.49 -8.69 42.62
N LEU A 14 17.12 -9.97 42.68
CA LEU A 14 16.97 -10.80 41.48
C LEU A 14 15.66 -10.52 40.71
N ILE A 15 14.66 -9.93 41.36
CA ILE A 15 13.36 -9.59 40.77
C ILE A 15 13.37 -8.16 40.18
N ILE A 16 14.29 -7.30 40.64
CA ILE A 16 14.44 -5.90 40.19
C ILE A 16 15.09 -5.79 38.80
N TRP A 17 15.83 -6.80 38.36
CA TRP A 17 16.62 -6.75 37.12
C TRP A 17 16.01 -7.53 35.93
N LEU A 18 14.91 -8.24 36.15
CA LEU A 18 14.27 -9.05 35.12
C LEU A 18 13.24 -8.29 34.27
N ALA A 19 12.95 -7.02 34.56
CA ALA A 19 11.80 -6.34 33.95
C ALA A 19 12.12 -5.21 32.95
N ILE A 20 13.38 -4.75 32.87
CA ILE A 20 13.74 -3.51 32.12
C ILE A 20 14.44 -3.80 30.77
N ALA A 21 14.59 -5.07 30.39
CA ALA A 21 15.33 -5.44 29.18
C ALA A 21 14.45 -5.93 28.02
N TRP A 22 13.22 -6.38 28.26
CA TRP A 22 12.54 -7.43 27.49
C TRP A 22 11.78 -7.05 26.21
N GLN A 23 12.03 -5.90 25.59
CA GLN A 23 11.07 -5.38 24.62
C GLN A 23 11.75 -4.63 23.46
N PRO A 24 11.46 -4.97 22.18
CA PRO A 24 11.97 -4.23 21.02
C PRO A 24 11.43 -2.80 21.04
N ARG A 25 12.29 -1.85 21.44
CA ARG A 25 11.94 -0.48 21.87
C ARG A 25 11.19 0.39 20.84
N PHE A 26 10.98 -0.11 19.63
CA PHE A 26 10.21 0.52 18.56
C PHE A 26 9.19 -0.49 18.00
N HIS A 27 7.90 -0.18 18.06
CA HIS A 27 6.79 -1.01 17.56
C HIS A 27 5.92 -0.18 16.61
N LEU A 28 5.72 -0.54 15.34
CA LEU A 28 4.90 0.23 14.39
C LEU A 28 5.29 1.73 14.28
N GLY A 29 6.59 2.02 14.25
CA GLY A 29 7.09 3.39 14.09
C GLY A 29 7.04 4.26 15.33
N ARG A 30 6.85 3.66 16.50
CA ARG A 30 6.79 4.37 17.77
C ARG A 30 7.67 3.73 18.82
N PRO A 31 8.28 4.53 19.70
CA PRO A 31 8.75 4.01 20.97
C PRO A 31 7.62 3.30 21.73
N MET A 32 7.93 2.20 22.42
CA MET A 32 7.07 1.79 23.54
C MET A 32 7.16 2.87 24.64
N PHE A 33 6.06 3.10 25.37
CA PHE A 33 5.83 4.20 26.33
C PHE A 33 5.39 5.56 25.75
N GLY A 34 4.93 5.58 24.50
CA GLY A 34 4.23 6.73 23.92
C GLY A 34 5.12 7.92 23.54
N PHE A 35 4.58 8.76 22.66
CA PHE A 35 5.32 9.82 21.95
C PHE A 35 5.53 11.10 22.76
N LYS A 36 4.65 11.36 23.73
CA LYS A 36 4.66 12.57 24.54
C LYS A 36 5.37 12.25 25.86
N ASN A 37 6.63 12.64 25.97
CA ASN A 37 7.39 12.54 27.22
C ASN A 37 7.63 11.10 27.71
N GLY A 38 7.53 10.05 26.87
CA GLY A 38 7.72 8.65 27.28
C GLY A 38 9.03 8.40 28.03
N HIS A 39 10.11 9.11 27.69
CA HIS A 39 11.36 9.09 28.45
C HIS A 39 11.27 9.80 29.81
N GLU A 40 10.67 10.99 29.88
CA GLU A 40 10.50 11.71 31.15
C GLU A 40 9.49 10.99 32.07
N HIS A 41 8.49 10.33 31.48
CA HIS A 41 7.55 9.45 32.15
C HIS A 41 8.25 8.20 32.67
N LEU A 42 9.05 7.52 31.84
CA LEU A 42 9.85 6.36 32.24
C LEU A 42 10.87 6.73 33.32
N GLN A 43 11.60 7.85 33.16
CA GLN A 43 12.50 8.39 34.18
C GLN A 43 11.76 8.72 35.47
N ARG A 44 10.56 9.30 35.37
CA ARG A 44 9.70 9.57 36.54
C ARG A 44 9.31 8.28 37.23
N LEU A 45 8.84 7.26 36.49
CA LEU A 45 8.50 5.94 37.04
C LEU A 45 9.71 5.25 37.70
N LEU A 46 10.89 5.34 37.07
CA LEU A 46 12.14 4.82 37.63
C LEU A 46 12.50 5.54 38.95
N LEU A 47 12.43 6.88 38.96
CA LEU A 47 12.71 7.70 40.14
C LEU A 47 11.70 7.46 41.26
N GLU A 48 10.41 7.33 40.95
CA GLU A 48 9.33 7.04 41.91
C GLU A 48 9.53 5.66 42.58
N ARG A 49 9.99 4.66 41.81
CA ARG A 49 10.28 3.31 42.31
C ARG A 49 11.55 3.25 43.14
N GLU A 50 12.62 3.95 42.73
CA GLU A 50 13.89 4.00 43.46
C GLU A 50 13.76 4.76 44.79
N THR A 51 12.97 5.82 44.82
CA THR A 51 12.83 6.67 46.01
C THR A 51 11.68 6.26 46.92
N GLY A 52 10.74 5.43 46.45
CA GLY A 52 9.49 5.11 47.16
C GLY A 52 8.56 6.31 47.33
N ILE A 53 8.92 7.47 46.77
CA ILE A 53 8.16 8.72 46.83
C ILE A 53 7.49 8.87 45.47
N SER A 54 6.16 8.69 45.43
CA SER A 54 5.37 9.10 44.27
C SER A 54 5.51 10.61 44.12
N ARG A 55 6.28 11.06 43.12
CA ARG A 55 6.14 12.40 42.55
C ARG A 55 4.97 12.38 41.57
N SER A 56 3.79 11.96 42.04
CA SER A 56 2.62 12.71 41.65
C SER A 56 2.97 14.15 42.03
N ASN A 57 3.22 15.01 41.04
CA ASN A 57 2.95 16.40 41.28
C ASN A 57 1.47 16.39 41.69
N GLU A 58 1.22 16.40 43.00
CA GLU A 58 0.14 17.15 43.57
C GLU A 58 0.36 18.56 43.02
N VAL A 59 -0.07 18.77 41.78
CA VAL A 59 -0.40 20.09 41.30
C VAL A 59 -1.42 20.53 42.33
N PRO A 60 -1.13 21.57 43.11
CA PRO A 60 -2.06 22.02 44.13
C PRO A 60 -3.39 22.14 43.41
N VAL A 61 -4.40 21.40 43.87
CA VAL A 61 -5.77 21.68 43.48
C VAL A 61 -5.96 23.10 43.95
N ASP A 62 -5.83 24.04 43.01
CA ASP A 62 -6.05 25.43 43.30
C ASP A 62 -7.52 25.50 43.75
N SER A 63 -7.71 25.69 45.05
CA SER A 63 -9.03 25.80 45.67
C SER A 63 -9.86 26.94 45.08
N SER A 64 -9.24 27.85 44.31
CA SER A 64 -9.93 28.89 43.54
C SER A 64 -10.47 28.42 42.18
N GLY A 65 -10.02 27.26 41.66
CA GLY A 65 -10.48 26.67 40.40
C GLY A 65 -9.96 27.35 39.13
N VAL A 66 -8.88 28.13 39.22
CA VAL A 66 -8.36 28.96 38.11
C VAL A 66 -7.10 28.38 37.47
N GLY A 67 -6.18 27.79 38.25
CA GLY A 67 -4.93 27.18 37.76
C GLY A 67 -5.07 25.83 37.04
N PRO A 68 -3.95 25.28 36.52
CA PRO A 68 -3.94 23.99 35.84
C PRO A 68 -4.41 22.87 36.77
N SER A 69 -5.38 22.08 36.32
CA SER A 69 -6.05 21.07 37.15
C SER A 69 -6.34 19.80 36.36
N GLN A 70 -6.23 18.63 37.00
CA GLN A 70 -6.65 17.33 36.46
C GLN A 70 -8.03 16.94 37.00
N VAL A 71 -8.95 16.55 36.12
CA VAL A 71 -10.32 16.16 36.49
C VAL A 71 -10.80 15.00 35.61
N PHE A 72 -11.80 14.26 36.09
CA PHE A 72 -12.55 13.29 35.30
C PHE A 72 -13.98 13.79 35.07
N PHE A 73 -14.52 13.55 33.88
CA PHE A 73 -15.94 13.74 33.60
C PHE A 73 -16.58 12.44 33.13
N GLN A 74 -17.89 12.32 33.32
CA GLN A 74 -18.63 11.15 32.87
C GLN A 74 -18.86 11.25 31.37
N GLN A 75 -18.33 10.29 30.62
CA GLN A 75 -18.43 10.14 29.17
C GLN A 75 -19.31 8.93 28.83
N LYS A 76 -19.98 8.94 27.67
CA LYS A 76 -20.71 7.78 27.17
C LYS A 76 -19.76 6.70 26.68
N LEU A 77 -20.04 5.44 27.03
CA LEU A 77 -19.24 4.31 26.55
C LEU A 77 -19.37 4.13 25.02
N ASP A 78 -20.60 4.16 24.54
CA ASP A 78 -20.95 3.93 23.14
C ASP A 78 -21.90 5.01 22.63
N HIS A 79 -21.39 5.87 21.75
CA HIS A 79 -22.18 6.95 21.16
C HIS A 79 -23.13 6.49 20.06
N PHE A 80 -22.91 5.30 19.51
CA PHE A 80 -23.69 4.76 18.38
C PHE A 80 -24.78 3.79 18.84
N LYS A 81 -24.83 3.42 20.12
CA LYS A 81 -25.93 2.64 20.70
C LYS A 81 -27.10 3.56 21.09
N ALA A 82 -28.19 3.48 20.33
CA ALA A 82 -29.44 4.18 20.64
C ALA A 82 -29.93 3.84 22.06
N GLY A 83 -30.19 4.88 22.87
CA GLY A 83 -30.64 4.71 24.26
C GLY A 83 -29.61 4.16 25.24
N GLY A 84 -28.33 4.06 24.86
CA GLY A 84 -27.26 3.63 25.76
C GLY A 84 -27.08 4.59 26.94
N THR A 85 -27.08 4.07 28.17
CA THR A 85 -26.91 4.85 29.42
C THR A 85 -25.59 4.59 30.13
N THR A 86 -24.75 3.68 29.61
CA THR A 86 -23.47 3.34 30.24
C THR A 86 -22.49 4.50 30.12
N MET A 87 -22.01 4.97 31.26
CA MET A 87 -21.05 6.05 31.39
C MET A 87 -19.72 5.54 31.96
N TRP A 88 -18.63 6.26 31.70
CA TRP A 88 -17.30 5.98 32.22
C TRP A 88 -16.53 7.28 32.49
N PRO A 89 -15.57 7.30 33.44
CA PRO A 89 -14.78 8.50 33.73
C PRO A 89 -13.67 8.72 32.68
N GLN A 90 -13.76 9.79 31.90
CA GLN A 90 -12.71 10.23 30.97
C GLN A 90 -11.89 11.36 31.60
N ARG A 91 -10.55 11.24 31.54
CA ARG A 91 -9.61 12.21 32.11
C ARG A 91 -9.47 13.43 31.22
N TYR A 92 -9.37 14.61 31.82
CA TYR A 92 -9.01 15.84 31.13
C TYR A 92 -8.28 16.80 32.07
N PHE A 93 -7.54 17.72 31.47
CA PHE A 93 -6.89 18.83 32.14
C PHE A 93 -7.53 20.14 31.72
N TYR A 94 -7.52 21.15 32.59
CA TYR A 94 -7.94 22.49 32.23
C TYR A 94 -7.08 23.55 32.91
N ASN A 95 -7.05 24.75 32.35
CA ASN A 95 -6.45 25.94 32.96
C ASN A 95 -7.22 27.19 32.51
N PHE A 96 -7.72 27.96 33.47
CA PHE A 96 -8.49 29.19 33.22
C PHE A 96 -7.74 30.47 33.59
N GLN A 97 -6.48 30.38 34.01
CA GLN A 97 -5.64 31.51 34.41
C GLN A 97 -5.56 32.61 33.35
N TYR A 98 -5.60 32.24 32.07
CA TYR A 98 -5.50 33.20 30.96
C TYR A 98 -6.85 33.60 30.37
N ARG A 99 -7.95 33.07 30.91
CA ARG A 99 -9.28 33.41 30.42
C ARG A 99 -9.63 34.83 30.86
N VAL A 100 -9.83 35.72 29.89
CA VAL A 100 -10.32 37.08 30.18
C VAL A 100 -11.80 37.02 30.57
N SER A 101 -12.22 37.86 31.52
CA SER A 101 -13.62 37.94 31.95
C SER A 101 -14.55 38.22 30.76
N GLY A 102 -15.60 37.41 30.61
CA GLY A 102 -16.52 37.49 29.48
C GLY A 102 -16.02 36.86 28.16
N SER A 103 -14.79 36.33 28.11
CA SER A 103 -14.28 35.63 26.93
C SER A 103 -15.11 34.38 26.62
N ASN A 104 -15.44 34.25 25.34
CA ASN A 104 -16.08 33.08 24.74
C ASN A 104 -15.10 32.22 23.93
N VAL A 105 -13.79 32.45 24.03
CA VAL A 105 -12.78 31.67 23.31
C VAL A 105 -12.34 30.49 24.16
N ILE A 106 -12.37 29.28 23.59
CA ILE A 106 -11.95 28.06 24.29
C ILE A 106 -11.04 27.24 23.38
N PHE A 107 -9.88 26.84 23.90
CA PHE A 107 -8.93 25.97 23.21
C PHE A 107 -8.98 24.56 23.80
N LEU A 108 -8.94 23.57 22.91
CA LEU A 108 -8.92 22.16 23.27
C LEU A 108 -7.74 21.46 22.60
N MET A 109 -6.78 21.00 23.41
CA MET A 109 -5.79 20.02 22.98
C MET A 109 -6.43 18.63 23.03
N ILE A 110 -6.44 17.91 21.91
CA ILE A 110 -6.95 16.54 21.82
C ILE A 110 -5.80 15.57 22.07
N GLY A 111 -5.99 14.63 22.99
CA GLY A 111 -5.07 13.54 23.25
C GLY A 111 -5.04 12.52 22.12
N GLY A 112 -3.86 11.95 21.90
CA GLY A 112 -3.63 10.92 20.89
C GLY A 112 -3.45 9.54 21.52
N GLU A 113 -2.56 8.78 20.90
CA GLU A 113 -2.23 7.38 21.13
C GLU A 113 -1.26 7.17 22.31
N SER A 114 -1.41 7.97 23.37
CA SER A 114 -0.58 7.92 24.58
C SER A 114 -1.29 8.59 25.77
N PRO A 115 -0.86 8.35 27.02
CA PRO A 115 -1.33 9.10 28.17
C PRO A 115 -1.17 10.61 27.95
N GLU A 116 -2.19 11.39 28.30
CA GLU A 116 -2.16 12.84 28.17
C GLU A 116 -1.45 13.51 29.36
N ASP A 117 -0.78 14.63 29.10
CA ASP A 117 0.08 15.34 30.06
C ASP A 117 -0.50 16.74 30.41
N ILE A 118 -0.51 17.08 31.70
CA ILE A 118 -0.95 18.39 32.20
C ILE A 118 -0.12 19.55 31.65
N ASN A 119 1.12 19.30 31.21
CA ASN A 119 2.00 20.29 30.61
C ASN A 119 1.38 21.00 29.40
N TRP A 120 0.45 20.35 28.67
CA TRP A 120 -0.27 21.02 27.57
C TRP A 120 -1.09 22.22 28.02
N VAL A 121 -1.50 22.29 29.28
CA VAL A 121 -2.24 23.43 29.83
C VAL A 121 -1.46 24.23 30.87
N SER A 122 -0.30 23.75 31.33
CA SER A 122 0.51 24.43 32.37
C SER A 122 1.86 24.99 31.88
N ASN A 123 2.46 24.43 30.82
CA ASN A 123 3.77 24.88 30.36
C ASN A 123 3.63 26.14 29.48
N GLU A 124 4.00 27.28 30.05
CA GLU A 124 3.90 28.56 29.38
C GLU A 124 4.77 28.67 28.12
N ASP A 125 5.83 27.87 27.99
CA ASP A 125 6.71 27.91 26.81
C ASP A 125 6.06 27.30 25.57
N TYR A 126 4.98 26.53 25.72
CA TYR A 126 4.27 25.95 24.59
C TYR A 126 3.50 26.99 23.78
N PRO A 127 3.63 26.99 22.44
CA PRO A 127 2.83 27.84 21.54
C PRO A 127 1.33 27.79 21.83
N PHE A 128 0.77 26.62 22.15
CA PHE A 128 -0.64 26.47 22.54
C PHE A 128 -1.04 27.38 23.72
N VAL A 129 -0.24 27.40 24.78
CA VAL A 129 -0.47 28.25 25.97
C VAL A 129 -0.23 29.73 25.64
N GLN A 130 0.78 30.03 24.83
CA GLN A 130 1.05 31.40 24.35
C GLN A 130 -0.09 31.96 23.51
N TYR A 131 -0.71 31.15 22.65
CA TYR A 131 -1.91 31.54 21.92
C TYR A 131 -3.09 31.78 22.86
N ALA A 132 -3.29 30.92 23.87
CA ALA A 132 -4.37 31.09 24.83
C ALA A 132 -4.23 32.39 25.63
N LYS A 133 -3.00 32.73 26.07
CA LYS A 133 -2.67 34.03 26.67
C LYS A 133 -3.03 35.20 25.77
N LYS A 134 -2.66 35.11 24.49
CA LYS A 134 -2.90 36.17 23.52
C LYS A 134 -4.37 36.40 23.22
N PHE A 135 -5.16 35.33 23.11
CA PHE A 135 -6.58 35.39 22.76
C PHE A 135 -7.53 35.38 23.98
N GLY A 136 -6.98 35.35 25.20
CA GLY A 136 -7.78 35.31 26.42
C GLY A 136 -8.63 34.05 26.55
N ALA A 137 -8.11 32.90 26.10
CA ALA A 137 -8.87 31.66 25.96
C ALA A 137 -8.88 30.83 27.25
N ALA A 138 -10.00 30.14 27.50
CA ALA A 138 -10.03 29.01 28.42
C ALA A 138 -9.32 27.81 27.77
N MET A 139 -8.52 27.06 28.51
CA MET A 139 -7.80 25.90 27.96
C MET A 139 -8.30 24.58 28.55
N PHE A 140 -8.45 23.59 27.69
CA PHE A 140 -8.67 22.20 28.04
C PHE A 140 -7.69 21.29 27.28
N SER A 141 -7.38 20.13 27.85
CA SER A 141 -6.70 19.03 27.19
C SER A 141 -7.43 17.73 27.54
N LEU A 142 -7.93 17.01 26.54
CA LEU A 142 -8.80 15.85 26.73
C LEU A 142 -8.05 14.56 26.40
N GLU A 143 -7.95 13.65 27.35
CA GLU A 143 -7.30 12.36 27.13
C GLU A 143 -8.18 11.43 26.28
N HIS A 144 -7.55 10.71 25.35
CA HIS A 144 -8.23 9.79 24.45
C HIS A 144 -8.72 8.54 25.20
N ARG A 145 -9.90 8.01 24.83
CA ARG A 145 -10.39 6.72 25.35
C ARG A 145 -9.37 5.59 25.13
N PHE A 146 -9.25 4.68 26.09
CA PHE A 146 -8.30 3.55 26.11
C PHE A 146 -6.80 3.90 26.24
N TYR A 147 -6.47 5.17 26.44
CA TYR A 147 -5.10 5.61 26.70
C TYR A 147 -4.99 6.25 28.09
N GLY A 148 -3.82 6.08 28.72
CA GLY A 148 -3.56 6.60 30.07
C GLY A 148 -4.57 6.13 31.11
N GLN A 149 -5.16 7.10 31.82
CA GLN A 149 -6.14 6.83 32.89
C GLN A 149 -7.59 6.87 32.37
N SER A 150 -7.79 7.09 31.08
CA SER A 150 -9.11 7.09 30.42
C SER A 150 -9.49 5.68 29.99
N GLN A 151 -9.95 4.89 30.97
CA GLN A 151 -10.18 3.44 30.84
C GLN A 151 -11.68 3.14 30.84
N PRO A 152 -12.34 3.10 29.66
CA PRO A 152 -13.79 2.95 29.57
C PRO A 152 -14.32 1.56 29.96
N THR A 153 -13.43 0.58 30.09
CA THR A 153 -13.77 -0.84 30.33
C THR A 153 -12.79 -1.44 31.34
N PRO A 154 -13.05 -2.63 31.90
CA PRO A 154 -12.14 -3.25 32.87
C PRO A 154 -10.78 -3.68 32.29
N ASN A 155 -10.72 -3.99 30.99
CA ASN A 155 -9.53 -4.45 30.28
C ASN A 155 -9.63 -4.21 28.76
N GLN A 156 -8.54 -4.39 28.04
CA GLN A 156 -8.40 -4.31 26.59
C GLN A 156 -8.62 -5.66 25.89
N SER A 157 -9.57 -6.48 26.36
CA SER A 157 -10.00 -7.66 25.59
C SER A 157 -10.58 -7.25 24.24
N VAL A 158 -10.57 -8.14 23.24
CA VAL A 158 -11.12 -7.86 21.89
C VAL A 158 -12.56 -7.34 21.96
N LYS A 159 -13.39 -7.90 22.86
CA LYS A 159 -14.76 -7.45 23.10
C LYS A 159 -14.82 -5.99 23.58
N ASN A 160 -13.91 -5.60 24.46
CA ASN A 160 -13.88 -4.25 25.02
C ASN A 160 -13.24 -3.24 24.05
N LEU A 161 -12.20 -3.65 23.33
CA LEU A 161 -11.55 -2.83 22.29
C LEU A 161 -12.50 -2.48 21.13
N ALA A 162 -13.64 -3.15 20.98
CA ALA A 162 -14.70 -2.72 20.06
C ALA A 162 -15.20 -1.28 20.32
N TYR A 163 -15.01 -0.73 21.53
CA TYR A 163 -15.30 0.68 21.84
C TYR A 163 -14.14 1.63 21.52
N LEU A 164 -12.97 1.13 21.11
CA LEU A 164 -11.83 1.92 20.66
C LEU A 164 -11.91 2.10 19.14
N SER A 165 -12.39 3.27 18.73
CA SER A 165 -12.30 3.74 17.35
C SER A 165 -12.19 5.26 17.30
N SER A 166 -11.62 5.78 16.23
CA SER A 166 -11.58 7.20 15.92
C SER A 166 -12.97 7.82 15.81
N ARG A 167 -13.95 7.06 15.32
CA ARG A 167 -15.36 7.48 15.24
C ARG A 167 -15.96 7.73 16.62
N GLN A 168 -15.71 6.81 17.57
CA GLN A 168 -16.13 7.01 18.96
C GLN A 168 -15.39 8.17 19.63
N ALA A 169 -14.09 8.36 19.34
CA ALA A 169 -13.30 9.46 19.88
C ALA A 169 -13.76 10.83 19.37
N ILE A 170 -14.20 10.94 18.11
CA ILE A 170 -14.80 12.16 17.57
C ILE A 170 -16.07 12.54 18.34
N GLU A 171 -16.91 11.54 18.64
CA GLU A 171 -18.10 11.74 19.47
C GLU A 171 -17.77 12.09 20.93
N ASP A 172 -16.67 11.54 21.48
CA ASP A 172 -16.20 11.94 22.81
C ASP A 172 -15.89 13.42 22.88
N VAL A 173 -15.16 13.95 21.88
CA VAL A 173 -14.81 15.37 21.80
C VAL A 173 -16.08 16.21 21.70
N ALA A 174 -17.03 15.84 20.85
CA ALA A 174 -18.28 16.58 20.70
C ALA A 174 -19.13 16.57 21.98
N TYR A 175 -19.23 15.42 22.65
CA TYR A 175 -19.94 15.30 23.93
C TYR A 175 -19.23 16.07 25.05
N PHE A 176 -17.91 16.02 25.10
CA PHE A 176 -17.10 16.78 26.05
C PHE A 176 -17.34 18.29 25.90
N ILE A 177 -17.27 18.82 24.67
CA ILE A 177 -17.48 20.24 24.41
C ILE A 177 -18.87 20.68 24.90
N ARG A 178 -19.93 19.93 24.56
CA ARG A 178 -21.30 20.22 25.03
C ARG A 178 -21.38 20.21 26.57
N SER A 179 -20.81 19.20 27.19
CA SER A 179 -20.79 19.06 28.66
C SER A 179 -20.03 20.19 29.34
N MET A 180 -18.91 20.64 28.77
CA MET A 180 -18.13 21.76 29.31
C MET A 180 -18.84 23.10 29.10
N ASN A 181 -19.55 23.28 27.97
CA ASN A 181 -20.41 24.43 27.74
C ASN A 181 -21.50 24.55 28.81
N GLU A 182 -22.16 23.45 29.15
CA GLU A 182 -23.17 23.40 30.21
C GLU A 182 -22.55 23.62 31.60
N LYS A 183 -21.50 22.87 31.95
CA LYS A 183 -20.83 22.91 33.25
C LYS A 183 -20.29 24.30 33.59
N HIS A 184 -19.67 24.98 32.63
CA HIS A 184 -19.03 26.29 32.83
C HIS A 184 -19.89 27.46 32.36
N LYS A 185 -21.12 27.20 31.88
CA LYS A 185 -22.08 28.21 31.38
C LYS A 185 -21.45 29.15 30.34
N PHE A 186 -20.66 28.61 29.43
CA PHE A 186 -20.05 29.40 28.36
C PHE A 186 -21.15 29.99 27.46
N LYS A 187 -21.12 31.30 27.21
CA LYS A 187 -22.06 32.00 26.32
C LYS A 187 -21.42 32.18 24.95
N ASP A 188 -22.11 31.75 23.89
CA ASP A 188 -21.63 31.80 22.49
C ASP A 188 -20.19 31.25 22.33
N PRO A 189 -19.88 30.03 22.83
CA PRO A 189 -18.51 29.52 22.88
C PRO A 189 -17.92 29.29 21.49
N LYS A 190 -16.69 29.77 21.28
CA LYS A 190 -15.86 29.55 20.10
C LYS A 190 -14.74 28.59 20.42
N TRP A 191 -14.97 27.30 20.12
CA TRP A 191 -13.98 26.25 20.34
C TRP A 191 -12.97 26.17 19.20
N ILE A 192 -11.68 26.10 19.54
CA ILE A 192 -10.60 25.78 18.59
C ILE A 192 -9.88 24.52 19.07
N THR A 193 -9.79 23.52 18.20
CA THR A 193 -9.14 22.25 18.52
C THR A 193 -7.70 22.20 17.99
N PHE A 194 -6.84 21.50 18.73
CA PHE A 194 -5.42 21.30 18.42
C PHE A 194 -5.07 19.83 18.61
N GLY A 195 -4.15 19.33 17.80
CA GLY A 195 -3.56 18.00 17.97
C GLY A 195 -2.37 17.80 17.03
N GLY A 196 -1.53 16.82 17.36
CA GLY A 196 -0.39 16.38 16.56
C GLY A 196 -0.47 14.88 16.23
N SER A 197 0.11 14.43 15.12
CA SER A 197 0.02 13.03 14.67
C SER A 197 -1.45 12.62 14.43
N TYR A 198 -1.84 11.42 14.87
CA TYR A 198 -3.22 10.93 14.90
C TYR A 198 -4.18 11.92 15.60
N SER A 199 -3.78 12.54 16.72
CA SER A 199 -4.62 13.56 17.36
C SER A 199 -4.79 14.83 16.52
N GLY A 200 -3.82 15.12 15.63
CA GLY A 200 -3.93 16.14 14.61
C GLY A 200 -4.98 15.77 13.56
N ALA A 201 -4.98 14.52 13.09
CA ALA A 201 -6.03 14.01 12.21
C ALA A 201 -7.42 14.06 12.89
N LEU A 202 -7.53 13.67 14.17
CA LEU A 202 -8.75 13.82 14.96
C LEU A 202 -9.21 15.27 15.04
N SER A 203 -8.33 16.23 15.35
CA SER A 203 -8.67 17.67 15.39
C SER A 203 -9.31 18.14 14.08
N LEU A 204 -8.79 17.68 12.94
CA LEU A 204 -9.34 17.97 11.62
C LEU A 204 -10.68 17.24 11.39
N TRP A 205 -10.78 15.95 11.74
CA TRP A 205 -12.01 15.17 11.54
C TRP A 205 -13.17 15.62 12.42
N VAL A 206 -12.93 16.03 13.68
CA VAL A 206 -13.99 16.60 14.52
C VAL A 206 -14.44 17.95 13.95
N ARG A 207 -13.54 18.80 13.45
CA ARG A 207 -13.93 20.04 12.76
C ARG A 207 -14.73 19.76 11.48
N GLN A 208 -14.39 18.70 10.74
CA GLN A 208 -15.17 18.26 9.58
C GLN A 208 -16.56 17.76 9.96
N ALA A 209 -16.69 16.99 11.06
CA ALA A 209 -17.94 16.39 11.50
C ALA A 209 -18.87 17.39 12.22
N TYR A 210 -18.30 18.32 12.99
CA TYR A 210 -19.01 19.24 13.87
C TYR A 210 -18.64 20.72 13.62
N PRO A 211 -18.86 21.23 12.39
CA PRO A 211 -18.49 22.60 12.05
C PRO A 211 -19.30 23.67 12.80
N ASP A 212 -20.47 23.32 13.35
CA ASP A 212 -21.29 24.21 14.16
C ASP A 212 -20.82 24.29 15.61
N LEU A 213 -20.02 23.30 16.07
CA LEU A 213 -19.54 23.21 17.46
C LEU A 213 -18.12 23.78 17.63
N ILE A 214 -17.28 23.63 16.60
CA ILE A 214 -15.86 23.98 16.62
C ILE A 214 -15.60 25.06 15.59
N THR A 215 -15.11 26.24 15.97
CA THR A 215 -14.89 27.38 15.07
C THR A 215 -13.73 27.17 14.09
N GLY A 216 -12.68 26.47 14.51
CA GLY A 216 -11.52 26.13 13.67
C GLY A 216 -10.62 25.07 14.30
N ALA A 217 -9.68 24.53 13.54
CA ALA A 217 -8.80 23.46 14.01
C ALA A 217 -7.36 23.59 13.50
N VAL A 218 -6.41 23.17 14.33
CA VAL A 218 -5.01 22.96 13.94
C VAL A 218 -4.71 21.47 14.03
N GLY A 219 -4.30 20.89 12.91
CA GLY A 219 -3.93 19.48 12.80
C GLY A 219 -2.47 19.35 12.37
N SER A 220 -1.57 19.25 13.33
CA SER A 220 -0.13 19.16 13.11
C SER A 220 0.30 17.76 12.68
N SER A 221 1.14 17.67 11.65
CA SER A 221 1.65 16.41 11.07
C SER A 221 0.55 15.34 10.94
N ALA A 222 -0.63 15.75 10.48
CA ALA A 222 -1.83 14.94 10.51
C ALA A 222 -1.86 13.92 9.35
N PRO A 223 -1.75 12.60 9.61
CA PRO A 223 -1.89 11.59 8.58
C PRO A 223 -3.37 11.43 8.22
N LEU A 224 -3.80 12.06 7.12
CA LEU A 224 -5.21 12.05 6.71
C LEU A 224 -5.57 10.85 5.84
N ASN A 225 -4.60 10.26 5.14
CA ASN A 225 -4.78 8.99 4.46
C ASN A 225 -4.65 7.83 5.45
N ALA A 226 -5.59 6.88 5.42
CA ALA A 226 -5.42 5.55 6.00
C ALA A 226 -4.80 4.65 4.91
N GLU A 227 -3.65 4.03 5.21
CA GLU A 227 -2.83 3.35 4.22
C GLU A 227 -2.34 2.03 4.79
N LEU A 228 -2.76 0.90 4.19
CA LEU A 228 -2.49 -0.43 4.72
C LEU A 228 -0.98 -0.71 4.77
N ASP A 229 -0.33 -0.68 3.61
CA ASP A 229 1.11 -0.85 3.45
C ASP A 229 1.77 0.51 3.25
N PHE A 230 2.40 1.02 4.32
CA PHE A 230 2.97 2.37 4.36
C PHE A 230 4.51 2.35 4.25
N TRP A 231 5.00 1.80 3.15
CA TRP A 231 6.43 1.86 2.81
C TRP A 231 6.94 3.30 2.56
N GLY A 232 6.04 4.23 2.23
CA GLY A 232 6.36 5.65 2.04
C GLY A 232 7.03 6.28 3.27
N TYR A 233 6.78 5.72 4.45
CA TYR A 233 7.47 6.11 5.68
C TYR A 233 8.99 5.97 5.54
N LEU A 234 9.48 4.77 5.20
CA LEU A 234 10.92 4.50 5.15
C LEU A 234 11.60 5.21 3.98
N GLN A 235 10.86 5.54 2.93
CA GLN A 235 11.38 6.38 1.87
C GLN A 235 11.69 7.80 2.36
N VAL A 236 10.78 8.43 3.12
CA VAL A 236 11.04 9.76 3.69
C VAL A 236 12.23 9.71 4.67
N VAL A 237 12.37 8.60 5.43
CA VAL A 237 13.54 8.38 6.30
C VAL A 237 14.83 8.37 5.47
N GLU A 238 14.86 7.66 4.36
CA GLU A 238 16.00 7.66 3.43
C GLU A 238 16.27 9.06 2.85
N ASP A 239 15.24 9.73 2.33
CA ASP A 239 15.35 11.05 1.72
C ASP A 239 15.90 12.07 2.72
N ALA A 240 15.47 12.01 3.98
CA ALA A 240 15.97 12.86 5.06
C ALA A 240 17.46 12.59 5.37
N LEU A 241 17.85 11.31 5.47
CA LEU A 241 19.25 10.93 5.68
C LEU A 241 20.15 11.36 4.51
N ARG A 242 19.71 11.14 3.27
CA ARG A 242 20.45 11.55 2.06
C ARG A 242 20.58 13.06 1.96
N SER A 243 19.51 13.80 2.28
CA SER A 243 19.50 15.26 2.29
C SER A 243 20.47 15.84 3.32
N HIS A 244 20.71 15.13 4.43
CA HIS A 244 21.71 15.52 5.42
C HIS A 244 23.14 15.09 5.03
N SER A 245 23.31 13.83 4.63
CA SER A 245 24.59 13.26 4.23
C SER A 245 24.37 12.02 3.36
N ASN A 246 24.67 12.13 2.07
CA ASN A 246 24.58 10.98 1.17
C ASN A 246 25.53 9.83 1.60
N ASP A 247 26.71 10.15 2.14
CA ASP A 247 27.63 9.16 2.71
C ASP A 247 27.00 8.40 3.88
N CYS A 248 26.24 9.09 4.75
CA CYS A 248 25.53 8.46 5.86
C CYS A 248 24.51 7.44 5.36
N ALA A 249 23.63 7.87 4.45
CA ALA A 249 22.63 6.99 3.84
C ALA A 249 23.28 5.80 3.12
N GLU A 250 24.38 6.03 2.42
CA GLU A 250 25.13 4.99 1.71
C GLU A 250 25.82 4.00 2.67
N ASN A 251 26.30 4.47 3.83
CA ASN A 251 26.82 3.60 4.88
C ASN A 251 25.72 2.79 5.56
N VAL A 252 24.52 3.37 5.74
CA VAL A 252 23.34 2.60 6.20
C VAL A 252 23.04 1.48 5.21
N ARG A 253 22.96 1.80 3.92
CA ARG A 253 22.75 0.83 2.83
C ARG A 253 23.76 -0.32 2.88
N LYS A 254 25.06 -0.01 2.92
CA LYS A 254 26.14 -1.01 3.01
C LYS A 254 26.05 -1.87 4.28
N GLY A 255 25.63 -1.26 5.40
CA GLY A 255 25.39 -1.97 6.65
C GLY A 255 24.28 -3.02 6.49
N PHE A 256 23.12 -2.62 5.94
CA PHE A 256 22.00 -3.52 5.72
C PHE A 256 22.30 -4.60 4.65
N GLU A 257 23.02 -4.27 3.57
CA GLU A 257 23.51 -5.29 2.61
C GLU A 257 24.37 -6.35 3.30
N LYS A 258 25.23 -5.94 4.24
CA LYS A 258 26.06 -6.88 4.99
C LYS A 258 25.22 -7.73 5.95
N VAL A 259 24.21 -7.15 6.58
CA VAL A 259 23.24 -7.87 7.41
C VAL A 259 22.50 -8.92 6.59
N GLU A 260 21.95 -8.56 5.43
CA GLU A 260 21.27 -9.45 4.51
C GLU A 260 22.17 -10.62 4.07
N SER A 261 23.43 -10.34 3.71
CA SER A 261 24.42 -11.37 3.36
C SER A 261 24.67 -12.35 4.51
N LEU A 262 24.83 -11.86 5.74
CA LEU A 262 25.08 -12.71 6.91
C LEU A 262 23.84 -13.54 7.29
N MET A 263 22.63 -13.01 7.12
CA MET A 263 21.38 -13.69 7.46
C MET A 263 21.20 -15.03 6.73
N GLN A 264 21.80 -15.19 5.54
CA GLN A 264 21.63 -16.36 4.67
C GLN A 264 22.32 -17.65 5.13
N SER A 265 23.13 -17.61 6.20
CA SER A 265 23.89 -18.76 6.68
C SER A 265 23.81 -18.90 8.19
N LYS A 266 23.97 -20.13 8.70
CA LYS A 266 23.99 -20.40 10.14
C LYS A 266 25.11 -19.61 10.84
N ASP A 267 26.30 -19.61 10.26
CA ASP A 267 27.46 -18.90 10.81
C ASP A 267 27.27 -17.38 10.76
N GLY A 268 26.70 -16.86 9.68
CA GLY A 268 26.41 -15.43 9.57
C GLY A 268 25.33 -14.98 10.57
N ARG A 269 24.30 -15.79 10.82
CA ARG A 269 23.33 -15.54 11.89
C ARG A 269 23.94 -15.61 13.28
N GLN A 270 24.94 -16.47 13.50
CA GLN A 270 25.70 -16.47 14.76
C GLN A 270 26.53 -15.17 14.89
N LYS A 271 27.19 -14.71 13.81
CA LYS A 271 27.88 -13.41 13.81
C LYS A 271 26.94 -12.23 14.12
N LEU A 272 25.74 -12.24 13.56
CA LEU A 272 24.72 -11.22 13.87
C LEU A 272 24.27 -11.32 15.33
N THR A 273 24.11 -12.55 15.85
CA THR A 273 23.80 -12.81 17.26
C THR A 273 24.82 -12.17 18.18
N ASP A 274 26.09 -12.38 17.91
CA ASP A 274 27.18 -11.88 18.74
C ASP A 274 27.34 -10.36 18.61
N LEU A 275 27.26 -9.83 17.38
CA LEU A 275 27.45 -8.41 17.10
C LEU A 275 26.34 -7.54 17.70
N PHE A 276 25.08 -7.91 17.49
CA PHE A 276 23.91 -7.14 17.96
C PHE A 276 23.46 -7.54 19.37
N VAL A 277 24.16 -8.50 20.00
CA VAL A 277 23.83 -9.05 21.32
C VAL A 277 22.38 -9.49 21.36
N LEU A 278 22.01 -10.41 20.47
CA LEU A 278 20.61 -10.78 20.25
C LEU A 278 20.04 -11.64 21.39
N LYS A 279 18.79 -11.36 21.76
CA LYS A 279 18.02 -12.18 22.69
C LYS A 279 16.62 -12.51 22.14
N PRO A 280 16.24 -13.79 22.16
CA PRO A 280 17.14 -14.96 22.21
C PRO A 280 18.11 -14.98 21.00
N PRO A 281 19.24 -15.70 21.08
CA PRO A 281 20.15 -15.84 19.95
C PRO A 281 19.48 -16.61 18.80
N PHE A 282 19.81 -16.30 17.54
CA PHE A 282 19.24 -16.97 16.36
C PHE A 282 19.40 -18.50 16.39
N THR A 283 20.45 -19.01 17.04
CA THR A 283 20.72 -20.44 17.15
C THR A 283 19.83 -21.18 18.14
N LYS A 284 19.17 -20.47 19.07
CA LYS A 284 18.21 -21.06 20.02
C LYS A 284 16.75 -20.83 19.61
N LEU A 285 16.51 -19.96 18.64
CA LEU A 285 15.19 -19.79 18.04
C LEU A 285 14.85 -20.96 17.13
N LYS A 286 13.61 -21.44 17.20
CA LYS A 286 12.99 -22.14 16.08
C LYS A 286 12.66 -21.08 15.02
N MET A 287 13.70 -20.65 14.30
CA MET A 287 13.67 -19.48 13.46
C MET A 287 12.50 -19.50 12.46
N THR A 288 11.58 -18.56 12.62
CA THR A 288 10.50 -18.31 11.67
C THR A 288 10.88 -17.14 10.75
N TYR A 289 10.08 -16.96 9.70
CA TYR A 289 10.23 -15.80 8.83
C TYR A 289 9.94 -14.48 9.58
N ASN A 290 8.95 -14.50 10.49
CA ASN A 290 8.59 -13.33 11.29
C ASN A 290 9.73 -12.93 12.26
N ASP A 291 10.50 -13.86 12.82
CA ASP A 291 11.65 -13.53 13.69
C ASP A 291 12.74 -12.76 12.92
N ILE A 292 13.01 -13.17 11.67
CA ILE A 292 13.98 -12.49 10.80
C ILE A 292 13.52 -11.05 10.53
N GLN A 293 12.24 -10.87 10.16
CA GLN A 293 11.67 -9.56 9.87
C GLN A 293 11.62 -8.66 11.11
N THR A 294 11.34 -9.24 12.29
CA THR A 294 11.33 -8.54 13.59
C THR A 294 12.70 -7.98 13.90
N PHE A 295 13.77 -8.73 13.60
CA PHE A 295 15.13 -8.20 13.70
C PHE A 295 15.37 -7.00 12.76
N TYR A 296 14.94 -7.04 11.50
CA TYR A 296 15.06 -5.88 10.61
C TYR A 296 14.35 -4.64 11.15
N VAL A 297 13.10 -4.80 11.64
CA VAL A 297 12.31 -3.73 12.27
C VAL A 297 13.05 -3.14 13.47
N ALA A 298 13.63 -3.98 14.34
CA ALA A 298 14.38 -3.54 15.50
C ALA A 298 15.59 -2.66 15.10
N ILE A 299 16.29 -3.01 14.01
CA ILE A 299 17.46 -2.25 13.57
C ILE A 299 17.08 -0.96 12.83
N PHE A 300 16.18 -1.00 11.84
CA PHE A 300 15.82 0.22 11.10
C PHE A 300 14.97 1.18 11.93
N GLY A 301 14.23 0.69 12.94
CA GLY A 301 13.43 1.50 13.85
C GLY A 301 14.22 2.60 14.54
N ASN A 302 15.52 2.36 14.79
CA ASN A 302 16.45 3.36 15.29
C ASN A 302 16.55 4.60 14.38
N PHE A 303 16.60 4.39 13.06
CA PHE A 303 16.65 5.47 12.07
C PHE A 303 15.30 6.16 11.88
N GLN A 304 14.20 5.40 11.99
CA GLN A 304 12.86 5.97 11.98
C GLN A 304 12.70 6.99 13.11
N GLY A 305 13.04 6.60 14.34
CA GLY A 305 12.97 7.50 15.50
C GLY A 305 13.92 8.69 15.39
N ALA A 306 15.15 8.49 14.90
CA ALA A 306 16.12 9.57 14.72
C ALA A 306 15.66 10.61 13.69
N VAL A 307 15.05 10.18 12.58
CA VAL A 307 14.55 11.08 11.54
C VAL A 307 13.27 11.78 12.00
N GLN A 308 12.29 11.03 12.47
CA GLN A 308 10.96 11.55 12.81
C GLN A 308 11.03 12.72 13.80
N TYR A 309 11.97 12.70 14.75
CA TYR A 309 12.10 13.70 15.81
C TYR A 309 13.37 14.56 15.71
N SER A 310 14.05 14.53 14.56
CA SER A 310 15.34 15.22 14.41
C SER A 310 15.22 16.73 14.62
N GLY A 311 15.83 17.22 15.70
CA GLY A 311 15.92 18.65 16.00
C GLY A 311 14.68 19.25 16.65
N ASP A 312 13.76 18.41 17.15
CA ASP A 312 12.65 18.87 17.97
C ASP A 312 13.13 19.47 19.29
N ASN A 313 12.53 20.58 19.71
CA ASN A 313 12.85 21.23 20.99
C ASN A 313 12.09 20.58 22.16
N ALA A 314 12.07 19.24 22.21
CA ALA A 314 11.34 18.44 23.19
C ALA A 314 12.13 17.19 23.62
N GLY A 315 12.02 16.84 24.91
CA GLY A 315 12.62 15.64 25.50
C GLY A 315 14.12 15.46 25.17
N SER A 316 14.53 14.21 24.98
CA SER A 316 15.92 13.84 24.64
C SER A 316 16.37 14.37 23.28
N TYR A 317 15.45 14.58 22.34
CA TYR A 317 15.74 15.07 20.98
C TYR A 317 16.17 16.53 20.91
N LYS A 318 15.89 17.30 21.98
CA LYS A 318 16.41 18.67 22.15
C LYS A 318 17.94 18.73 22.17
N ASN A 319 18.58 17.66 22.67
CA ASN A 319 20.02 17.64 22.96
C ASN A 319 20.80 16.59 22.16
N GLY A 320 20.15 15.78 21.30
CA GLY A 320 20.82 14.75 20.49
C GLY A 320 19.83 13.77 19.84
N TYR A 321 20.29 12.56 19.51
CA TYR A 321 19.48 11.46 18.97
C TYR A 321 18.81 11.70 17.60
N GLY A 322 19.10 12.82 16.95
CA GLY A 322 18.57 13.15 15.63
C GLY A 322 19.46 12.63 14.51
N ILE A 323 19.14 13.06 13.28
CA ILE A 323 19.90 12.77 12.08
C ILE A 323 21.41 13.10 12.23
N PRO A 324 21.83 14.26 12.80
CA PRO A 324 23.24 14.59 12.91
C PRO A 324 24.04 13.57 13.73
N GLU A 325 23.48 13.09 14.84
CA GLU A 325 24.15 12.15 15.73
C GLU A 325 24.27 10.75 15.11
N VAL A 326 23.18 10.23 14.54
CA VAL A 326 23.23 8.92 13.86
C VAL A 326 24.14 8.94 12.65
N CYS A 327 24.16 10.05 11.88
CA CYS A 327 25.06 10.17 10.74
C CYS A 327 26.52 10.34 11.14
N LYS A 328 26.81 10.97 12.28
CA LYS A 328 28.17 10.99 12.84
C LYS A 328 28.66 9.57 13.15
N ILE A 329 27.80 8.71 13.71
CA ILE A 329 28.14 7.31 13.97
C ILE A 329 28.34 6.54 12.65
N MET A 330 27.39 6.66 11.72
CA MET A 330 27.43 5.93 10.44
C MET A 330 28.62 6.32 9.56
N ASN A 331 29.06 7.58 9.61
CA ASN A 331 30.20 8.09 8.85
C ASN A 331 31.56 7.83 9.52
N ASN A 332 31.60 7.15 10.67
CA ASN A 332 32.86 6.80 11.31
C ASN A 332 33.59 5.71 10.50
N LYS A 333 34.67 6.11 9.81
CA LYS A 333 35.49 5.25 8.95
C LYS A 333 36.41 4.28 9.70
N SER A 334 36.54 4.42 11.03
CA SER A 334 37.31 3.47 11.85
C SER A 334 36.64 2.12 12.01
N ASN A 335 35.35 2.02 11.66
CA ASN A 335 34.54 0.81 11.77
C ASN A 335 33.97 0.41 10.40
N GLU A 336 33.71 -0.88 10.23
CA GLU A 336 32.87 -1.37 9.14
C GLU A 336 31.42 -0.84 9.29
N PRO A 337 30.68 -0.57 8.20
CA PRO A 337 29.32 -0.02 8.27
C PRO A 337 28.35 -0.85 9.14
N ILE A 338 28.48 -2.17 9.16
CA ILE A 338 27.64 -3.04 10.01
C ILE A 338 27.91 -2.84 11.52
N MET A 339 29.15 -2.52 11.91
CA MET A 339 29.47 -2.18 13.30
C MET A 339 28.86 -0.81 13.65
N ASN A 340 28.87 0.15 12.72
CA ASN A 340 28.21 1.43 12.93
C ASN A 340 26.69 1.28 13.11
N LEU A 341 26.04 0.33 12.42
CA LEU A 341 24.63 0.01 12.69
C LEU A 341 24.40 -0.42 14.14
N GLN A 342 25.26 -1.28 14.68
CA GLN A 342 25.16 -1.69 16.09
C GLN A 342 25.44 -0.51 17.03
N LEU A 343 26.38 0.37 16.71
CA LEU A 343 26.63 1.57 17.52
C LEU A 343 25.43 2.54 17.50
N VAL A 344 24.73 2.67 16.37
CA VAL A 344 23.45 3.41 16.31
C VAL A 344 22.41 2.72 17.18
N ASN A 345 22.29 1.40 17.13
CA ASN A 345 21.36 0.63 17.96
C ASN A 345 21.64 0.81 19.46
N ILE A 346 22.91 0.76 19.89
CA ILE A 346 23.32 1.06 21.27
C ILE A 346 22.99 2.51 21.64
N TYR A 347 23.34 3.45 20.76
CA TYR A 347 23.13 4.87 21.00
C TYR A 347 21.65 5.19 21.16
N MET A 348 20.80 4.81 20.20
CA MET A 348 19.36 5.04 20.26
C MET A 348 18.72 4.31 21.45
N SER A 349 19.17 3.09 21.76
CA SER A 349 18.72 2.38 22.95
C SER A 349 19.07 3.12 24.24
N SER A 350 20.25 3.77 24.32
CA SER A 350 20.69 4.48 25.54
C SER A 350 19.74 5.59 26.00
N MET A 351 18.87 6.08 25.10
CA MET A 351 17.77 6.98 25.44
C MET A 351 16.85 6.40 26.52
N TYR A 352 16.69 5.08 26.61
CA TYR A 352 15.79 4.42 27.56
C TYR A 352 16.55 3.74 28.71
N GLY A 353 17.81 4.10 28.94
CA GLY A 353 18.70 3.46 29.90
C GLY A 353 19.77 2.59 29.25
N PRO A 354 20.67 1.98 30.05
CA PRO A 354 21.84 1.28 29.54
C PRO A 354 21.46 0.16 28.56
N PHE A 355 22.21 0.05 27.46
CA PHE A 355 22.04 -1.02 26.48
C PHE A 355 22.42 -2.38 27.08
N GLN A 356 21.55 -3.37 26.93
CA GLN A 356 21.80 -4.74 27.40
C GLN A 356 21.84 -5.74 26.24
N HIS A 357 20.82 -5.73 25.39
CA HIS A 357 20.67 -6.65 24.26
C HIS A 357 19.66 -6.11 23.24
N THR A 358 19.57 -6.77 22.09
CA THR A 358 18.55 -6.49 21.05
C THR A 358 17.53 -7.63 21.00
N ASP A 359 16.26 -7.32 21.21
CA ASP A 359 15.18 -8.31 21.18
C ASP A 359 14.66 -8.53 19.76
N ILE A 360 14.52 -9.80 19.38
CA ILE A 360 14.15 -10.20 18.01
C ILE A 360 13.07 -11.27 17.94
N SER A 361 12.57 -11.75 19.08
CA SER A 361 11.55 -12.80 19.09
C SER A 361 10.19 -12.23 18.73
N TYR A 362 9.62 -12.77 17.65
CA TYR A 362 8.26 -12.44 17.26
C TYR A 362 7.26 -12.94 18.32
N ASP A 363 7.44 -14.15 18.84
CA ASP A 363 6.57 -14.74 19.86
C ASP A 363 6.55 -13.94 21.18
N ASP A 364 7.69 -13.38 21.59
CA ASP A 364 7.77 -12.52 22.78
C ASP A 364 6.99 -11.21 22.56
N MET A 365 7.09 -10.61 21.36
CA MET A 365 6.30 -9.44 20.98
C MET A 365 4.80 -9.76 20.97
N ILE A 366 4.38 -10.90 20.42
CA ILE A 366 2.98 -11.34 20.44
C ILE A 366 2.49 -11.56 21.87
N THR A 367 3.30 -12.22 22.72
CA THR A 367 2.99 -12.45 24.13
C THR A 367 2.80 -11.13 24.87
N TYR A 368 3.63 -10.13 24.58
CA TYR A 368 3.50 -8.79 25.12
C TYR A 368 2.19 -8.12 24.68
N LEU A 369 1.91 -8.09 23.38
CA LEU A 369 0.71 -7.44 22.84
C LEU A 369 -0.60 -8.16 23.21
N LYS A 370 -0.55 -9.43 23.61
CA LYS A 370 -1.71 -10.21 24.11
C LYS A 370 -2.15 -9.84 25.52
N LYS A 371 -1.32 -9.15 26.31
CA LYS A 371 -1.70 -8.67 27.65
C LYS A 371 -2.88 -7.71 27.53
N GLU A 372 -3.98 -8.02 28.22
CA GLU A 372 -5.24 -7.26 28.10
C GLU A 372 -5.43 -6.24 29.23
N GLN A 373 -4.66 -6.30 30.31
CA GLN A 373 -4.81 -5.39 31.44
C GLN A 373 -4.58 -3.93 31.03
N PHE A 374 -5.28 -2.98 31.66
CA PHE A 374 -4.81 -1.59 31.64
C PHE A 374 -3.58 -1.48 32.55
N GLY A 375 -2.55 -0.79 32.07
CA GLY A 375 -1.31 -0.62 32.83
C GLY A 375 -0.36 0.34 32.12
N ASP A 376 0.22 1.23 32.91
CA ASP A 376 1.34 2.08 32.53
C ASP A 376 2.40 1.90 33.63
N SER A 377 3.08 0.75 33.55
CA SER A 377 4.14 0.36 34.47
C SER A 377 5.41 0.16 33.65
N LEU A 378 6.57 0.12 34.31
CA LEU A 378 7.85 -0.17 33.65
C LEU A 378 7.80 -1.47 32.79
N ASP A 379 6.89 -2.39 33.10
CA ASP A 379 6.85 -3.74 32.54
C ASP A 379 5.77 -3.93 31.44
N PHE A 380 4.90 -2.94 31.23
CA PHE A 380 3.83 -2.99 30.23
C PHE A 380 3.27 -1.61 29.87
N ASP A 381 3.36 -1.24 28.59
CA ASP A 381 2.69 -0.10 27.96
C ASP A 381 1.40 -0.58 27.25
N SER A 382 0.27 -0.44 27.94
CA SER A 382 -1.05 -0.78 27.39
C SER A 382 -1.45 0.06 26.16
N SER A 383 -0.79 1.19 25.91
CA SER A 383 -1.00 1.99 24.69
C SER A 383 -0.53 1.25 23.45
N ALA A 384 0.42 0.30 23.57
CA ALA A 384 0.92 -0.49 22.44
C ALA A 384 -0.17 -1.39 21.87
N ARG A 385 -0.92 -2.07 22.74
CA ARG A 385 -2.06 -2.88 22.34
C ARG A 385 -3.20 -2.01 21.77
N SER A 386 -3.56 -0.91 22.43
CA SER A 386 -4.59 0.02 21.93
C SER A 386 -4.28 0.55 20.53
N TRP A 387 -3.04 0.97 20.27
CA TRP A 387 -2.67 1.46 18.96
C TRP A 387 -2.60 0.35 17.92
N THR A 388 -2.06 -0.81 18.28
CA THR A 388 -2.05 -1.99 17.40
C THR A 388 -3.48 -2.34 16.97
N TRP A 389 -4.44 -2.25 17.89
CA TRP A 389 -5.86 -2.41 17.57
C TRP A 389 -6.31 -1.41 16.50
N GLN A 390 -6.10 -0.12 16.71
CA GLN A 390 -6.49 0.91 15.73
C GLN A 390 -5.79 0.74 14.37
N THR A 391 -4.53 0.31 14.33
CA THR A 391 -3.86 -0.02 13.07
C THR A 391 -4.49 -1.24 12.37
N CYS A 392 -4.88 -2.26 13.12
CA CYS A 392 -5.53 -3.46 12.58
C CYS A 392 -7.02 -3.27 12.24
N THR A 393 -7.70 -2.26 12.81
CA THR A 393 -9.16 -2.07 12.64
C THR A 393 -9.56 -0.74 12.02
N GLU A 394 -8.64 0.19 11.77
CA GLU A 394 -8.96 1.49 11.17
C GLU A 394 -7.90 1.99 10.19
N PHE A 395 -6.61 1.96 10.53
CA PHE A 395 -5.64 2.82 9.84
C PHE A 395 -4.63 2.13 8.95
N GLY A 396 -4.25 0.89 9.26
CA GLY A 396 -3.04 0.30 8.71
C GLY A 396 -1.83 1.01 9.30
N TYR A 397 -1.08 1.73 8.47
CA TYR A 397 0.20 2.36 8.81
C TYR A 397 1.33 1.37 9.07
N PHE A 398 1.28 0.23 8.39
CA PHE A 398 2.31 -0.78 8.50
C PHE A 398 3.54 -0.35 7.72
N GLN A 399 4.63 -0.07 8.43
CA GLN A 399 5.85 0.50 7.85
C GLN A 399 6.72 -0.63 7.30
N THR A 400 6.63 -0.85 5.99
CA THR A 400 7.34 -1.93 5.31
C THR A 400 8.51 -1.40 4.49
N THR A 401 9.38 -2.32 4.06
CA THR A 401 10.45 -2.05 3.09
C THR A 401 10.00 -2.30 1.64
N GLY A 402 8.68 -2.34 1.37
CA GLY A 402 8.11 -2.66 0.04
C GLY A 402 8.31 -1.58 -1.03
N GLY A 403 8.67 -0.36 -0.60
CA GLY A 403 8.69 0.87 -1.41
C GLY A 403 9.80 1.02 -2.43
N GLY A 404 10.66 0.02 -2.57
CA GLY A 404 11.63 -0.02 -3.64
C GLY A 404 12.87 -0.82 -3.27
N PRO A 405 13.54 -1.39 -4.26
CA PRO A 405 14.60 -2.37 -4.07
C PRO A 405 16.00 -1.79 -3.87
N LYS A 406 16.11 -0.46 -3.78
CA LYS A 406 17.34 0.27 -3.44
C LYS A 406 17.20 1.08 -2.16
N GLY A 407 16.12 0.83 -1.41
CA GLY A 407 15.95 1.40 -0.09
C GLY A 407 17.20 1.15 0.74
N ILE A 408 17.68 2.16 1.47
CA ILE A 408 18.88 2.00 2.32
C ILE A 408 18.71 0.94 3.43
N PHE A 409 17.48 0.49 3.68
CA PHE A 409 17.13 -0.53 4.68
C PHE A 409 16.99 -1.95 4.11
N GLY A 410 17.19 -2.14 2.80
CA GLY A 410 17.04 -3.44 2.15
C GLY A 410 15.57 -3.83 1.93
N SER A 411 15.30 -5.14 1.88
CA SER A 411 13.95 -5.70 1.61
C SER A 411 13.45 -6.66 2.69
N GLY A 412 13.91 -6.47 3.93
CA GLY A 412 13.75 -7.43 5.02
C GLY A 412 12.38 -7.46 5.71
N THR A 413 11.49 -6.49 5.48
CA THR A 413 10.22 -6.35 6.23
C THR A 413 9.02 -6.12 5.29
N PRO A 414 8.27 -7.17 4.95
CA PRO A 414 7.04 -7.07 4.16
C PRO A 414 5.80 -6.77 5.01
N LEU A 415 4.68 -6.49 4.33
CA LEU A 415 3.37 -6.26 4.94
C LEU A 415 2.88 -7.45 5.79
N THR A 416 3.28 -8.67 5.42
CA THR A 416 2.82 -9.91 6.06
C THR A 416 3.20 -10.02 7.52
N LEU A 417 4.33 -9.45 7.94
CA LEU A 417 4.71 -9.38 9.36
C LEU A 417 3.57 -8.80 10.20
N TYR A 418 2.99 -7.70 9.71
CA TYR A 418 1.99 -6.92 10.42
C TYR A 418 0.58 -7.52 10.30
N LEU A 419 0.23 -8.10 9.15
CA LEU A 419 -1.02 -8.85 9.01
C LEU A 419 -1.04 -10.10 9.90
N ASN A 420 0.08 -10.82 9.97
CA ASN A 420 0.26 -11.92 10.90
C ASN A 420 0.12 -11.42 12.35
N LEU A 421 0.70 -10.26 12.67
CA LEU A 421 0.62 -9.66 14.00
C LEU A 421 -0.83 -9.35 14.40
N CYS A 422 -1.64 -8.79 13.50
CA CYS A 422 -3.07 -8.54 13.77
C CYS A 422 -3.81 -9.84 14.12
N SER A 423 -3.62 -10.90 13.32
CA SER A 423 -4.24 -12.21 13.54
C SER A 423 -3.73 -12.87 14.83
N ASP A 424 -2.42 -12.81 15.07
CA ASP A 424 -1.78 -13.51 16.19
C ASP A 424 -2.08 -12.83 17.53
N VAL A 425 -2.29 -11.49 17.56
CA VAL A 425 -2.64 -10.73 18.78
C VAL A 425 -4.14 -10.74 19.08
N PHE A 426 -5.01 -10.57 18.08
CA PHE A 426 -6.45 -10.38 18.27
C PHE A 426 -7.30 -11.60 17.85
N GLY A 427 -6.69 -12.59 17.23
CA GLY A 427 -7.32 -13.84 16.82
C GLY A 427 -7.53 -13.94 15.29
N PRO A 428 -7.82 -15.15 14.77
CA PRO A 428 -7.83 -15.45 13.33
C PRO A 428 -8.91 -14.72 12.52
N ALA A 429 -9.88 -14.09 13.20
CA ALA A 429 -10.85 -13.22 12.55
C ALA A 429 -10.21 -11.93 12.02
N PHE A 430 -9.11 -11.46 12.61
CA PHE A 430 -8.35 -10.29 12.18
C PHE A 430 -7.31 -10.66 11.11
N ASN A 431 -7.76 -11.46 10.13
CA ASN A 431 -6.98 -11.78 8.95
C ASN A 431 -6.89 -10.58 8.00
N SER A 432 -6.09 -10.74 6.97
CA SER A 432 -5.81 -9.74 5.96
C SER A 432 -7.04 -9.06 5.37
N SER A 433 -8.06 -9.83 4.99
CA SER A 433 -9.31 -9.33 4.39
C SER A 433 -10.06 -8.37 5.33
N VAL A 434 -10.15 -8.72 6.62
CA VAL A 434 -10.83 -7.88 7.62
C VAL A 434 -10.05 -6.59 7.86
N VAL A 435 -8.73 -6.68 8.05
CA VAL A 435 -7.87 -5.50 8.24
C VAL A 435 -7.96 -4.55 7.04
N LYS A 436 -7.84 -5.09 5.81
CA LYS A 436 -8.00 -4.32 4.55
C LYS A 436 -9.33 -3.61 4.46
N SER A 437 -10.41 -4.33 4.71
CA SER A 437 -11.78 -3.78 4.64
C SER A 437 -11.97 -2.65 5.64
N ALA A 438 -11.35 -2.78 6.83
CA ALA A 438 -11.42 -1.77 7.87
C ALA A 438 -10.61 -0.51 7.50
N VAL A 439 -9.40 -0.67 6.96
CA VAL A 439 -8.57 0.45 6.44
C VAL A 439 -9.27 1.19 5.33
N HIS A 440 -9.79 0.45 4.34
CA HIS A 440 -10.53 1.03 3.23
C HIS A 440 -11.80 1.75 3.71
N SER A 441 -12.58 1.16 4.64
CA SER A 441 -13.75 1.80 5.24
C SER A 441 -13.40 3.12 5.91
N THR A 442 -12.26 3.19 6.61
CA THR A 442 -11.78 4.40 7.27
C THR A 442 -11.36 5.47 6.28
N GLN A 443 -10.58 5.10 5.25
CA GLN A 443 -10.19 6.01 4.16
C GLN A 443 -11.42 6.61 3.47
N MET A 444 -12.45 5.79 3.23
CA MET A 444 -13.70 6.21 2.60
C MET A 444 -14.57 7.09 3.50
N HIS A 445 -14.59 6.80 4.80
CA HIS A 445 -15.36 7.57 5.78
C HIS A 445 -14.81 9.00 5.93
N TYR A 446 -13.49 9.15 6.07
CA TYR A 446 -12.86 10.46 6.27
C TYR A 446 -12.51 11.19 4.97
N GLY A 447 -12.35 10.46 3.87
CA GLY A 447 -12.08 10.97 2.53
C GLY A 447 -10.59 11.06 2.16
N GLY A 448 -9.68 10.79 3.09
CA GLY A 448 -8.24 10.96 2.86
C GLY A 448 -7.79 12.42 2.80
N ALA A 449 -6.51 12.63 2.51
CA ALA A 449 -5.91 13.96 2.35
C ALA A 449 -6.55 14.75 1.19
N ASP A 450 -6.82 14.09 0.06
CA ASP A 450 -7.32 14.75 -1.15
C ASP A 450 -8.81 15.12 -1.08
N ARG A 451 -9.63 14.35 -0.34
CA ARG A 451 -11.09 14.58 -0.25
C ARG A 451 -11.55 15.01 1.14
N TYR A 452 -10.63 15.46 1.99
CA TYR A 452 -10.95 16.16 3.23
C TYR A 452 -11.92 17.33 2.97
N LYS A 453 -13.03 17.37 3.71
CA LYS A 453 -14.17 18.30 3.53
C LYS A 453 -14.27 19.39 4.59
N GLY A 454 -13.45 19.34 5.64
CA GLY A 454 -13.46 20.36 6.69
C GLY A 454 -12.96 21.73 6.21
N THR A 455 -13.34 22.78 6.94
CA THR A 455 -12.98 24.19 6.66
C THR A 455 -12.41 24.85 7.91
N ASN A 456 -11.81 26.04 7.78
CA ASN A 456 -11.17 26.77 8.90
C ASN A 456 -10.12 25.91 9.62
N VAL A 457 -9.13 25.44 8.87
CA VAL A 457 -8.07 24.60 9.42
C VAL A 457 -6.68 25.05 9.00
N VAL A 458 -5.69 24.82 9.89
CA VAL A 458 -4.27 24.90 9.55
C VAL A 458 -3.66 23.51 9.68
N ILE A 459 -3.00 23.04 8.62
CA ILE A 459 -2.44 21.68 8.49
C ILE A 459 -0.93 21.79 8.20
N PRO A 460 -0.10 22.05 9.22
CA PRO A 460 1.34 22.07 9.06
C PRO A 460 1.92 20.64 9.04
N ASN A 461 2.95 20.41 8.22
CA ASN A 461 3.71 19.15 8.18
C ASN A 461 5.21 19.45 8.10
N GLY A 462 6.06 18.64 8.72
CA GLY A 462 7.52 18.71 8.58
C GLY A 462 8.01 17.97 7.33
N SER A 463 9.00 18.49 6.60
CA SER A 463 9.46 17.82 5.37
C SER A 463 10.44 16.67 5.59
N ILE A 464 10.92 16.45 6.82
CA ILE A 464 11.68 15.25 7.18
C ILE A 464 10.87 14.30 8.06
N ASP A 465 9.64 14.67 8.42
CA ASP A 465 8.71 13.83 9.16
C ASP A 465 8.11 12.76 8.24
N PRO A 466 8.38 11.45 8.47
CA PRO A 466 7.86 10.41 7.59
C PRO A 466 6.33 10.39 7.42
N TRP A 467 5.59 10.86 8.41
CA TRP A 467 4.12 10.94 8.36
C TRP A 467 3.60 11.98 7.37
N HIS A 468 4.44 12.94 6.96
CA HIS A 468 4.06 13.97 6.01
C HIS A 468 3.59 13.38 4.67
N ALA A 469 3.99 12.15 4.33
CA ALA A 469 3.57 11.46 3.11
C ALA A 469 2.05 11.20 3.06
N LEU A 470 1.39 11.13 4.23
CA LEU A 470 -0.06 10.94 4.36
C LEU A 470 -0.83 12.26 4.56
N GLY A 471 -0.13 13.40 4.51
CA GLY A 471 -0.68 14.73 4.79
C GLY A 471 -1.36 15.39 3.58
N LYS A 472 -2.01 16.54 3.82
CA LYS A 472 -2.71 17.33 2.79
C LYS A 472 -1.87 18.49 2.28
N TYR A 473 -1.72 18.60 0.95
CA TYR A 473 -0.96 19.66 0.25
C TYR A 473 -1.73 20.35 -0.86
N THR A 474 -3.04 20.14 -0.95
CA THR A 474 -3.90 20.71 -1.99
C THR A 474 -5.21 21.19 -1.39
N SER A 475 -5.69 22.37 -1.80
CA SER A 475 -7.02 22.87 -1.47
C SER A 475 -7.41 24.05 -2.37
N ASN A 476 -8.68 24.08 -2.81
CA ASN A 476 -9.27 25.26 -3.43
C ASN A 476 -9.99 26.17 -2.41
N ASP A 477 -10.25 25.67 -1.21
CA ASP A 477 -10.83 26.44 -0.12
C ASP A 477 -9.72 27.20 0.62
N LYS A 478 -9.82 28.54 0.61
CA LYS A 478 -8.85 29.45 1.24
C LYS A 478 -8.80 29.33 2.77
N SER A 479 -9.81 28.72 3.40
CA SER A 479 -9.86 28.46 4.84
C SER A 479 -9.12 27.19 5.25
N VAL A 480 -8.68 26.37 4.29
CA VAL A 480 -7.88 25.16 4.51
C VAL A 480 -6.42 25.51 4.16
N VAL A 481 -5.65 25.86 5.18
CA VAL A 481 -4.27 26.34 5.05
C VAL A 481 -3.31 25.19 5.35
N TRP A 482 -2.69 24.62 4.33
CA TRP A 482 -1.62 23.64 4.51
C TRP A 482 -0.24 24.32 4.43
N TYR A 483 0.76 23.77 5.12
CA TYR A 483 2.13 24.31 5.08
C TYR A 483 3.18 23.21 5.29
N LEU A 484 4.05 22.97 4.31
CA LEU A 484 5.19 22.07 4.46
C LEU A 484 6.41 22.85 4.99
N ILE A 485 6.86 22.50 6.18
CA ILE A 485 7.97 23.15 6.88
C ILE A 485 9.27 22.45 6.48
N ASN A 486 10.06 23.10 5.61
CA ASN A 486 11.27 22.50 5.09
C ASN A 486 12.31 22.23 6.20
N GLY A 487 12.74 20.97 6.30
CA GLY A 487 13.78 20.49 7.19
C GLY A 487 13.36 20.31 8.65
N THR A 488 12.08 20.32 8.99
CA THR A 488 11.65 20.09 10.38
C THR A 488 10.96 18.73 10.54
N ALA A 489 11.06 18.24 11.77
CA ALA A 489 10.55 16.96 12.24
C ALA A 489 9.06 17.01 12.60
N HIS A 490 8.60 15.91 13.20
CA HIS A 490 7.20 15.60 13.47
C HIS A 490 6.60 16.51 14.55
N CYS A 491 5.54 17.24 14.19
CA CYS A 491 4.87 18.20 15.07
C CYS A 491 5.78 19.28 15.67
N ALA A 492 6.93 19.58 15.05
CA ALA A 492 7.97 20.43 15.62
C ALA A 492 7.45 21.82 16.07
N GLU A 493 6.43 22.35 15.39
CA GLU A 493 5.90 23.69 15.67
C GLU A 493 5.06 23.75 16.94
N MET A 494 4.62 22.60 17.48
CA MET A 494 3.87 22.49 18.73
C MET A 494 4.76 22.64 19.97
N TYR A 495 6.08 22.46 19.83
CA TYR A 495 7.04 22.55 20.94
C TYR A 495 7.56 23.98 21.16
N PRO A 496 8.23 24.28 22.30
CA PRO A 496 8.69 25.62 22.62
C PRO A 496 9.56 26.24 21.52
N PRO A 497 9.45 27.55 21.26
CA PRO A 497 10.37 28.24 20.38
C PRO A 497 11.82 28.15 20.85
N SER A 498 12.75 28.05 19.91
CA SER A 498 14.19 28.07 20.15
C SER A 498 14.86 29.13 19.26
N PRO A 499 15.94 29.79 19.73
CA PRO A 499 16.77 30.63 18.87
C PRO A 499 17.36 29.90 17.65
N LYS A 500 17.41 28.55 17.70
CA LYS A 500 17.88 27.70 16.59
C LYS A 500 16.76 27.26 15.65
N ASP A 501 15.53 27.73 15.84
CA ASP A 501 14.40 27.35 15.01
C ASP A 501 14.63 27.71 13.54
N LYS A 502 14.28 26.78 12.65
CA LYS A 502 14.30 27.04 11.21
C LYS A 502 13.30 28.15 10.87
N PRO A 503 13.58 29.02 9.87
CA PRO A 503 12.67 30.11 9.51
C PRO A 503 11.24 29.66 9.21
N GLY A 504 11.08 28.47 8.62
CA GLY A 504 9.78 27.85 8.37
C GLY A 504 8.96 27.60 9.65
N LEU A 505 9.62 27.20 10.73
CA LEU A 505 9.00 26.91 12.03
C LEU A 505 8.46 28.20 12.69
N THR A 506 9.26 29.26 12.68
CA THR A 506 8.82 30.59 13.14
C THR A 506 7.67 31.13 12.29
N ARG A 507 7.71 30.89 10.97
CA ARG A 507 6.66 31.33 10.05
C ARG A 507 5.35 30.59 10.28
N VAL A 508 5.37 29.27 10.44
CA VAL A 508 4.14 28.48 10.60
C VAL A 508 3.43 28.79 11.91
N ARG A 509 4.16 29.03 13.00
CA ARG A 509 3.58 29.47 14.28
C ARG A 509 2.83 30.81 14.13
N LYS A 510 3.33 31.74 13.31
CA LYS A 510 2.64 32.99 12.99
C LYS A 510 1.42 32.77 12.08
N ILE A 511 1.48 31.80 11.16
CA ILE A 511 0.34 31.42 10.30
C ILE A 511 -0.80 30.86 11.17
N ILE A 512 -0.49 29.97 12.10
CA ILE A 512 -1.46 29.40 13.05
C ILE A 512 -2.12 30.52 13.84
N GLU A 513 -1.33 31.35 14.51
CA GLU A 513 -1.81 32.48 15.31
C GLU A 513 -2.72 33.43 14.50
N ARG A 514 -2.32 33.77 13.27
CA ARG A 514 -3.11 34.64 12.39
C ARG A 514 -4.45 34.03 12.01
N ASN A 515 -4.47 32.73 11.69
CA ASN A 515 -5.71 32.05 11.32
C ASN A 515 -6.67 31.90 12.50
N ILE A 516 -6.16 31.63 13.70
CA ILE A 516 -6.94 31.70 14.94
C ILE A 516 -7.63 33.07 15.05
N GLY A 517 -6.88 34.16 14.88
CA GLY A 517 -7.45 35.51 14.89
C GLY A 517 -8.56 35.72 13.85
N ILE A 518 -8.37 35.21 12.63
CA ILE A 518 -9.38 35.29 11.54
C ILE A 518 -10.65 34.52 11.90
N TRP A 519 -10.54 33.32 12.47
CA TRP A 519 -11.70 32.51 12.85
C TRP A 519 -12.49 33.15 13.99
N LEU A 520 -11.79 33.78 14.94
CA LEU A 520 -12.41 34.43 16.11
C LEU A 520 -13.07 35.78 15.78
N SER A 521 -12.63 36.49 14.73
CA SER A 521 -13.05 37.86 14.46
C SER A 521 -14.42 38.03 13.79
N ASN A 522 -15.18 36.95 13.53
CA ASN A 522 -16.53 36.99 12.92
C ASN A 522 -16.66 38.01 11.76
N SER A 523 -15.71 38.06 10.82
CA SER A 523 -16.07 38.55 9.49
C SER A 523 -16.72 37.37 8.78
N PRO A 524 -18.04 37.36 8.58
CA PRO A 524 -18.59 36.41 7.66
C PRO A 524 -17.98 36.78 6.32
N ARG A 525 -17.15 35.90 5.75
CA ARG A 525 -17.27 35.77 4.31
C ARG A 525 -18.67 35.21 4.10
N THR A 526 -19.66 36.10 4.01
CA THR A 526 -20.81 35.91 3.15
C THR A 526 -20.32 35.88 1.70
N ASN A 527 -19.45 34.91 1.40
CA ASN A 527 -19.61 34.17 0.19
C ASN A 527 -20.37 32.90 0.60
N ARG A 528 -21.68 33.05 0.80
CA ARG A 528 -22.62 32.28 -0.05
C ARG A 528 -22.44 32.76 -1.50
N GLY A 529 -21.21 32.82 -2.00
CA GLY A 529 -20.95 32.70 -3.41
C GLY A 529 -21.48 31.32 -3.69
N LYS A 530 -22.46 31.26 -4.60
CA LYS A 530 -23.08 30.07 -5.18
C LYS A 530 -22.39 28.83 -4.68
N THR A 531 -23.08 27.89 -4.03
CA THR A 531 -22.61 26.52 -3.84
C THR A 531 -21.82 26.13 -5.09
N ILE A 532 -20.50 26.33 -5.06
CA ILE A 532 -19.64 25.87 -6.12
C ILE A 532 -19.64 24.43 -5.69
N LYS A 533 -20.50 23.64 -6.36
CA LYS A 533 -20.45 22.20 -6.24
C LYS A 533 -18.97 21.86 -6.14
N ASN A 534 -18.61 21.13 -5.08
CA ASN A 534 -17.30 20.53 -4.95
C ASN A 534 -17.12 19.60 -6.15
N GLU A 535 -16.86 20.16 -7.31
CA GLU A 535 -16.22 19.51 -8.41
C GLU A 535 -14.76 19.64 -8.03
N ALA A 536 -14.33 18.75 -7.12
CA ALA A 536 -12.94 18.33 -7.05
C ALA A 536 -12.53 18.12 -8.50
N LYS A 537 -11.72 19.05 -9.07
CA LYS A 537 -11.48 19.25 -10.51
C LYS A 537 -12.05 18.06 -11.26
N THR A 538 -13.34 18.12 -11.63
CA THR A 538 -14.00 16.93 -12.18
C THR A 538 -13.13 16.52 -13.33
N TRP A 539 -12.68 15.27 -13.29
CA TRP A 539 -11.87 14.73 -14.35
C TRP A 539 -12.51 15.12 -15.68
N SER A 540 -11.75 15.82 -16.51
CA SER A 540 -12.19 16.22 -17.84
C SER A 540 -11.39 15.42 -18.82
N ARG A 541 -12.07 14.71 -19.73
CA ARG A 541 -11.46 14.04 -20.87
C ARG A 541 -10.39 14.95 -21.49
N PRO A 542 -9.12 14.49 -21.63
CA PRO A 542 -8.05 15.29 -22.22
C PRO A 542 -8.46 15.83 -23.59
N LYS A 543 -7.99 17.04 -23.92
CA LYS A 543 -8.24 17.59 -25.26
C LYS A 543 -7.41 16.83 -26.26
N GLU A 544 -8.09 16.24 -27.24
CA GLU A 544 -7.47 15.64 -28.41
C GLU A 544 -6.78 16.70 -29.26
N ARG A 545 -5.72 16.30 -29.96
CA ARG A 545 -5.12 17.07 -31.04
C ARG A 545 -6.11 17.28 -32.20
N ALA A 546 -5.78 18.20 -33.08
CA ALA A 546 -6.50 18.40 -34.33
C ALA A 546 -6.37 17.15 -35.24
N PRO A 547 -7.37 16.89 -36.10
CA PRO A 547 -7.29 15.81 -37.08
C PRO A 547 -6.03 15.87 -37.91
N LEU A 548 -5.53 14.71 -38.33
CA LEU A 548 -4.36 14.61 -39.20
C LEU A 548 -4.55 15.46 -40.47
N THR A 549 -3.54 16.27 -40.76
CA THR A 549 -3.48 17.09 -41.97
C THR A 549 -3.24 16.22 -43.21
N ALA A 550 -3.61 16.74 -44.38
CA ALA A 550 -3.30 16.07 -45.65
C ALA A 550 -1.79 15.85 -45.86
N GLN A 551 -0.93 16.67 -45.23
CA GLN A 551 0.51 16.50 -45.28
C GLN A 551 0.97 15.31 -44.43
N GLU A 552 0.46 15.19 -43.20
CA GLU A 552 0.77 14.05 -42.32
C GLU A 552 0.28 12.73 -42.92
N LEU A 553 -0.94 12.71 -43.49
CA LEU A 553 -1.46 11.53 -44.20
C LEU A 553 -0.60 11.14 -45.42
N ARG A 554 0.00 12.11 -46.12
CA ARG A 554 0.94 11.85 -47.22
C ARG A 554 2.29 11.33 -46.75
N ALA A 555 2.72 11.75 -45.55
CA ALA A 555 3.96 11.34 -44.92
C ALA A 555 3.83 10.00 -44.15
N ALA A 556 2.60 9.55 -43.90
CA ALA A 556 2.32 8.33 -43.16
C ALA A 556 2.98 7.09 -43.79
N PRO A 557 3.39 6.09 -42.98
CA PRO A 557 3.92 4.84 -43.49
C PRO A 557 2.96 4.21 -44.50
N LYS A 558 3.47 3.88 -45.70
CA LYS A 558 2.66 3.34 -46.80
C LYS A 558 2.55 1.82 -46.79
N LYS A 559 3.44 1.14 -46.07
CA LYS A 559 3.47 -0.32 -45.96
C LYS A 559 3.59 -0.71 -44.49
N PRO A 560 2.76 -1.65 -44.01
CA PRO A 560 2.85 -2.15 -42.65
C PRO A 560 4.07 -3.06 -42.47
N ILE A 561 4.57 -3.12 -41.25
CA ILE A 561 5.54 -4.14 -40.83
C ILE A 561 4.73 -5.37 -40.39
N GLU A 562 4.69 -6.41 -41.22
CA GLU A 562 3.96 -7.66 -40.94
C GLU A 562 4.79 -8.58 -40.03
N PHE A 563 5.07 -8.10 -38.80
CA PHE A 563 5.97 -8.74 -37.85
C PHE A 563 5.56 -10.19 -37.52
N THR A 564 4.26 -10.49 -37.46
CA THR A 564 3.71 -11.84 -37.26
C THR A 564 4.02 -12.83 -38.38
N LYS A 565 4.39 -12.37 -39.58
CA LYS A 565 4.75 -13.25 -40.72
C LYS A 565 6.25 -13.51 -40.82
N MET A 566 7.07 -12.86 -40.00
CA MET A 566 8.52 -13.02 -40.02
C MET A 566 8.96 -14.34 -39.38
N LYS A 567 10.18 -14.79 -39.71
CA LYS A 567 10.80 -15.96 -39.11
C LYS A 567 11.61 -15.55 -37.89
N PHE A 568 11.25 -16.10 -36.73
CA PHE A 568 11.98 -15.89 -35.50
C PHE A 568 12.76 -17.15 -35.10
N PRO A 569 13.85 -17.02 -34.33
CA PRO A 569 14.47 -18.15 -33.67
C PRO A 569 13.40 -18.96 -32.96
N LYS A 570 13.47 -20.30 -33.07
CA LYS A 570 12.55 -21.15 -32.31
C LYS A 570 12.74 -20.79 -30.85
N TRP A 571 11.71 -20.21 -30.26
CA TRP A 571 11.69 -19.85 -28.86
C TRP A 571 11.57 -21.14 -28.03
N THR A 572 12.69 -21.86 -27.91
CA THR A 572 12.79 -23.16 -27.24
C THR A 572 13.09 -23.00 -25.76
N ARG A 573 13.77 -21.93 -25.36
CA ARG A 573 13.82 -21.56 -23.94
C ARG A 573 12.58 -20.76 -23.61
N SER A 574 11.61 -21.48 -23.04
CA SER A 574 10.58 -20.94 -22.17
C SER A 574 9.45 -20.13 -22.80
N LYS A 575 8.53 -20.83 -23.48
CA LYS A 575 7.11 -20.56 -23.22
C LYS A 575 6.78 -20.97 -21.77
N LYS A 576 7.37 -20.32 -20.76
CA LYS A 576 7.11 -20.59 -19.33
C LYS A 576 6.17 -19.51 -18.81
N MET A 577 5.42 -19.84 -17.77
CA MET A 577 4.55 -18.88 -17.12
C MET A 577 5.38 -17.72 -16.55
N HIS A 578 4.99 -16.49 -16.86
CA HIS A 578 5.55 -15.24 -16.37
C HIS A 578 4.56 -14.61 -15.40
N LEU A 579 4.87 -14.64 -14.10
CA LEU A 579 4.05 -14.03 -13.06
C LEU A 579 2.56 -14.44 -13.15
N GLY A 580 2.29 -15.74 -13.20
CA GLY A 580 0.92 -16.23 -13.37
C GLY A 580 0.40 -16.29 -14.83
N ARG A 581 1.16 -15.81 -15.82
CA ARG A 581 0.66 -15.62 -17.20
C ARG A 581 1.42 -16.42 -18.26
N PRO A 582 0.75 -16.98 -19.28
CA PRO A 582 1.48 -17.53 -20.40
C PRO A 582 2.03 -16.42 -21.30
N PRO A 583 3.11 -16.68 -22.05
CA PRO A 583 3.80 -15.62 -22.79
C PRO A 583 3.02 -14.99 -23.94
N HIS A 584 1.90 -15.55 -24.37
CA HIS A 584 1.07 -15.04 -25.47
C HIS A 584 -0.07 -14.12 -25.00
N GLY A 585 -0.07 -13.68 -23.73
CA GLY A 585 -1.12 -12.87 -23.14
C GLY A 585 -2.21 -13.69 -22.42
N LEU A 586 -3.19 -13.01 -21.82
CA LEU A 586 -4.23 -13.63 -20.97
C LEU A 586 -5.37 -14.29 -21.77
N LEU A 587 -5.64 -13.82 -22.99
CA LEU A 587 -6.64 -14.39 -23.88
C LEU A 587 -5.95 -15.12 -25.03
N PRO A 588 -5.91 -16.47 -25.05
CA PRO A 588 -5.53 -17.18 -26.26
C PRO A 588 -6.52 -16.78 -27.37
N PRO A 589 -6.07 -16.72 -28.63
CA PRO A 589 -7.01 -16.55 -29.73
C PRO A 589 -8.04 -17.69 -29.68
N PRO A 590 -9.29 -17.45 -30.10
CA PRO A 590 -10.30 -18.50 -30.15
C PRO A 590 -9.78 -19.74 -30.89
N ASP A 591 -10.39 -20.89 -30.60
CA ASP A 591 -10.03 -22.14 -31.26
C ASP A 591 -10.07 -22.00 -32.79
N GLU A 592 -9.26 -22.82 -33.47
CA GLU A 592 -9.19 -22.80 -34.92
C GLU A 592 -10.57 -23.04 -35.54
N VAL A 593 -10.96 -22.13 -36.44
CA VAL A 593 -12.00 -22.44 -37.40
C VAL A 593 -11.46 -23.58 -38.25
N SER A 594 -12.27 -24.63 -38.50
CA SER A 594 -11.88 -25.82 -39.29
C SER A 594 -10.93 -25.45 -40.43
N ALA A 595 -9.81 -26.17 -40.58
CA ALA A 595 -8.76 -25.86 -41.56
C ALA A 595 -9.24 -25.79 -43.04
N SER A 596 -10.46 -26.24 -43.32
CA SER A 596 -11.13 -26.15 -44.62
C SER A 596 -12.04 -24.91 -44.81
N ALA A 597 -12.21 -24.07 -43.78
CA ALA A 597 -13.05 -22.89 -43.84
C ALA A 597 -12.32 -21.73 -44.53
N VAL A 598 -12.66 -21.48 -45.79
CA VAL A 598 -12.27 -20.25 -46.50
C VAL A 598 -12.94 -19.07 -45.78
N PRO A 599 -12.19 -18.00 -45.41
CA PRO A 599 -12.81 -16.80 -44.84
C PRO A 599 -13.93 -16.27 -45.75
N PRO A 600 -15.03 -15.74 -45.18
CA PRO A 600 -16.13 -15.24 -45.99
C PRO A 600 -15.67 -14.09 -46.91
N PRO A 601 -16.28 -13.89 -48.09
CA PRO A 601 -15.93 -12.77 -48.99
C PRO A 601 -15.99 -11.39 -48.32
N GLU A 602 -16.82 -11.25 -47.28
CA GLU A 602 -17.02 -10.04 -46.48
C GLU A 602 -15.95 -9.83 -45.39
N PHE A 603 -15.01 -10.77 -45.23
CA PHE A 603 -13.88 -10.65 -44.33
C PHE A 603 -12.76 -9.82 -44.96
N GLU A 604 -12.22 -8.90 -44.16
CA GLU A 604 -11.16 -7.97 -44.56
C GLU A 604 -10.10 -7.89 -43.46
N THR A 605 -8.82 -7.89 -43.86
CA THR A 605 -7.69 -7.46 -43.02
C THR A 605 -7.20 -6.13 -43.54
N GLY A 606 -7.13 -5.12 -42.68
CA GLY A 606 -6.75 -3.77 -43.06
C GLY A 606 -5.79 -3.13 -42.07
N TYR A 607 -5.28 -1.96 -42.48
CA TYR A 607 -4.46 -1.09 -41.64
C TYR A 607 -5.06 0.31 -41.64
N PHE A 608 -5.00 0.96 -40.47
CA PHE A 608 -5.55 2.27 -40.24
C PHE A 608 -4.45 3.22 -39.76
N THR A 609 -4.33 4.39 -40.39
CA THR A 609 -3.31 5.38 -40.01
C THR A 609 -3.71 6.10 -38.72
N GLN A 610 -2.91 5.94 -37.68
CA GLN A 610 -3.08 6.57 -36.37
C GLN A 610 -1.98 7.59 -36.11
N PRO A 611 -2.25 8.72 -35.41
CA PRO A 611 -1.18 9.50 -34.80
C PRO A 611 -0.46 8.69 -33.72
N VAL A 612 0.85 8.91 -33.60
CA VAL A 612 1.63 8.35 -32.49
C VAL A 612 1.17 8.98 -31.16
N ASP A 613 0.96 10.30 -31.13
CA ASP A 613 0.47 11.06 -29.99
C ASP A 613 -0.89 11.74 -30.27
N HIS A 614 -1.93 11.43 -29.48
CA HIS A 614 -3.25 12.06 -29.58
C HIS A 614 -3.35 13.39 -28.83
N PHE A 615 -2.31 13.78 -28.09
CA PHE A 615 -2.33 14.93 -27.20
C PHE A 615 -1.33 16.02 -27.58
N ASP A 616 -0.47 15.77 -28.57
CA ASP A 616 0.47 16.75 -29.12
C ASP A 616 0.21 17.04 -30.61
N ASN A 617 -0.16 18.29 -30.90
CA ASN A 617 -0.34 18.79 -32.27
C ASN A 617 0.99 19.04 -32.99
N GLN A 618 2.10 19.12 -32.26
CA GLN A 618 3.43 19.38 -32.83
C GLN A 618 4.14 18.10 -33.25
N ASN A 619 3.69 16.94 -32.78
CA ASN A 619 4.21 15.64 -33.18
C ASN A 619 3.55 15.19 -34.50
N PRO A 620 4.26 15.16 -35.64
CA PRO A 620 3.67 14.79 -36.93
C PRO A 620 3.64 13.26 -37.16
N ASP A 621 4.18 12.47 -36.24
CA ASP A 621 4.44 11.05 -36.46
C ASP A 621 3.14 10.24 -36.45
N THR A 622 3.08 9.26 -37.35
CA THR A 622 1.94 8.35 -37.51
C THR A 622 2.42 6.91 -37.65
N PHE A 623 1.53 5.97 -37.35
CA PHE A 623 1.77 4.53 -37.52
C PHE A 623 0.55 3.83 -38.14
N LEU A 624 0.76 2.61 -38.62
CA LEU A 624 -0.30 1.77 -39.17
C LEU A 624 -0.79 0.79 -38.11
N GLN A 625 -2.03 0.95 -37.65
CA GLN A 625 -2.69 0.04 -36.72
C GLN A 625 -3.49 -1.01 -37.48
N LYS A 626 -3.29 -2.28 -37.17
CA LYS A 626 -3.97 -3.39 -37.84
C LYS A 626 -5.40 -3.56 -37.33
N TYR A 627 -6.32 -3.91 -38.22
CA TYR A 627 -7.67 -4.32 -37.85
C TYR A 627 -8.19 -5.46 -38.72
N TYR A 628 -9.18 -6.15 -38.20
CA TYR A 628 -10.01 -7.11 -38.93
C TYR A 628 -11.44 -6.60 -38.99
N LYS A 629 -12.11 -6.90 -40.10
CA LYS A 629 -13.53 -6.58 -40.31
C LYS A 629 -14.22 -7.79 -40.92
N ASN A 630 -15.47 -8.00 -40.52
CA ASN A 630 -16.36 -8.96 -41.15
C ASN A 630 -17.78 -8.37 -41.21
N SER A 631 -18.28 -8.14 -42.43
CA SER A 631 -19.63 -7.62 -42.67
C SER A 631 -20.64 -8.69 -43.12
N GLN A 632 -20.33 -9.98 -42.97
CA GLN A 632 -21.18 -11.10 -43.40
C GLN A 632 -22.61 -11.05 -42.83
N TRP A 633 -22.80 -10.49 -41.63
CA TRP A 633 -24.12 -10.39 -40.98
C TRP A 633 -24.72 -8.99 -41.01
N ALA A 634 -24.07 -8.02 -41.64
CA ALA A 634 -24.50 -6.62 -41.62
C ALA A 634 -25.92 -6.48 -42.22
N LYS A 635 -26.81 -5.80 -41.49
CA LYS A 635 -28.14 -5.39 -41.96
C LYS A 635 -28.26 -3.88 -41.88
N GLU A 636 -29.12 -3.30 -42.72
CA GLU A 636 -29.45 -1.88 -42.64
C GLU A 636 -29.97 -1.54 -41.23
N GLY A 637 -29.39 -0.52 -40.60
CA GLY A 637 -29.69 -0.13 -39.21
C GLY A 637 -29.12 -1.06 -38.12
N GLY A 638 -28.42 -2.14 -38.47
CA GLY A 638 -27.76 -3.05 -37.53
C GLY A 638 -26.54 -2.42 -36.86
N PRO A 639 -26.18 -2.83 -35.62
CA PRO A 639 -25.10 -2.21 -34.86
C PRO A 639 -23.71 -2.57 -35.41
N ASN A 640 -22.69 -1.85 -34.95
CA ASN A 640 -21.29 -2.22 -35.14
C ASN A 640 -20.75 -2.82 -33.84
N PHE A 641 -20.14 -4.00 -33.92
CA PHE A 641 -19.46 -4.62 -32.79
C PHE A 641 -17.96 -4.43 -32.95
N ILE A 642 -17.28 -3.98 -31.89
CA ILE A 642 -15.84 -3.85 -31.88
C ILE A 642 -15.22 -4.65 -30.74
N MET A 643 -14.40 -5.63 -31.08
CA MET A 643 -13.49 -6.30 -30.16
C MET A 643 -12.21 -5.47 -30.04
N ILE A 644 -11.89 -5.01 -28.85
CA ILE A 644 -10.65 -4.23 -28.61
C ILE A 644 -9.50 -5.20 -28.37
N GLY A 645 -8.38 -5.01 -29.05
CA GLY A 645 -7.17 -5.80 -28.87
C GLY A 645 -6.49 -5.53 -27.52
N GLY A 646 -5.78 -6.55 -27.02
CA GLY A 646 -5.16 -6.53 -25.69
C GLY A 646 -3.68 -6.85 -25.70
N GLU A 647 -3.26 -7.61 -24.69
CA GLU A 647 -1.88 -7.94 -24.32
C GLU A 647 -1.24 -8.99 -25.25
N GLY A 648 -1.43 -8.86 -26.56
CA GLY A 648 -0.91 -9.80 -27.54
C GLY A 648 -1.34 -9.50 -28.97
N PRO A 649 -0.80 -10.24 -29.96
CA PRO A 649 -1.19 -10.10 -31.36
C PRO A 649 -2.67 -10.39 -31.56
N GLN A 650 -3.35 -9.54 -32.32
CA GLN A 650 -4.77 -9.72 -32.61
C GLN A 650 -4.97 -10.85 -33.63
N SER A 651 -6.04 -11.62 -33.47
CA SER A 651 -6.36 -12.74 -34.35
C SER A 651 -7.63 -12.49 -35.15
N SER A 652 -7.61 -12.86 -36.44
CA SER A 652 -8.81 -12.85 -37.28
C SER A 652 -9.92 -13.75 -36.73
N ARG A 653 -9.56 -14.77 -35.94
CA ARG A 653 -10.52 -15.74 -35.34
C ARG A 653 -11.61 -15.07 -34.52
N TRP A 654 -11.33 -13.91 -33.93
CA TRP A 654 -12.34 -13.11 -33.24
C TRP A 654 -13.48 -12.70 -34.18
N VAL A 655 -13.22 -12.40 -35.46
CA VAL A 655 -14.27 -11.95 -36.40
C VAL A 655 -14.82 -13.03 -37.32
N ILE A 656 -14.28 -14.26 -37.31
CA ILE A 656 -14.69 -15.36 -38.21
C ILE A 656 -15.18 -16.65 -37.51
N ASN A 657 -14.89 -16.86 -36.22
CA ASN A 657 -15.29 -18.10 -35.54
C ASN A 657 -16.76 -18.04 -35.07
N GLU A 658 -17.71 -18.50 -35.89
CA GLU A 658 -19.16 -18.44 -35.59
C GLU A 658 -19.60 -19.13 -34.29
N ASN A 659 -18.75 -19.96 -33.68
CA ASN A 659 -19.06 -20.66 -32.43
C ASN A 659 -18.89 -19.79 -31.18
N ILE A 660 -18.21 -18.64 -31.27
CA ILE A 660 -18.02 -17.76 -30.11
C ILE A 660 -19.26 -16.88 -29.88
N THR A 661 -19.62 -16.71 -28.61
CA THR A 661 -20.90 -16.13 -28.20
C THR A 661 -21.19 -14.76 -28.81
N TYR A 662 -20.18 -13.89 -28.94
CA TYR A 662 -20.41 -12.54 -29.45
C TYR A 662 -20.66 -12.50 -30.97
N LEU A 663 -20.17 -13.48 -31.75
CA LEU A 663 -20.52 -13.60 -33.17
C LEU A 663 -21.91 -14.22 -33.36
N VAL A 664 -22.34 -15.11 -32.47
CA VAL A 664 -23.75 -15.55 -32.40
C VAL A 664 -24.67 -14.34 -32.20
N TRP A 665 -24.27 -13.38 -31.35
CA TRP A 665 -24.98 -12.12 -31.20
C TRP A 665 -24.88 -11.23 -32.43
N ALA A 666 -23.71 -11.11 -33.07
CA ALA A 666 -23.56 -10.34 -34.30
C ALA A 666 -24.54 -10.82 -35.39
N LYS A 667 -24.64 -12.14 -35.57
CA LYS A 667 -25.61 -12.78 -36.48
C LYS A 667 -27.05 -12.49 -36.10
N LYS A 668 -27.39 -12.57 -34.81
CA LYS A 668 -28.73 -12.27 -34.29
C LYS A 668 -29.15 -10.82 -34.52
N PHE A 669 -28.25 -9.87 -34.27
CA PHE A 669 -28.53 -8.43 -34.34
C PHE A 669 -28.24 -7.81 -35.70
N GLY A 670 -27.68 -8.57 -36.64
CA GLY A 670 -27.35 -8.08 -37.97
C GLY A 670 -26.15 -7.12 -37.96
N ALA A 671 -25.13 -7.40 -37.15
CA ALA A 671 -24.03 -6.49 -36.87
C ALA A 671 -22.88 -6.60 -37.88
N THR A 672 -22.21 -5.48 -38.14
CA THR A 672 -20.85 -5.49 -38.72
C THR A 672 -19.84 -5.67 -37.59
N VAL A 673 -18.89 -6.59 -37.74
CA VAL A 673 -17.92 -6.92 -36.69
C VAL A 673 -16.54 -6.40 -37.05
N TYR A 674 -15.91 -5.74 -36.08
CA TYR A 674 -14.54 -5.24 -36.14
C TYR A 674 -13.71 -5.84 -35.01
N ALA A 675 -12.42 -6.03 -35.24
CA ALA A 675 -11.43 -6.26 -34.19
C ALA A 675 -10.22 -5.36 -34.45
N LEU A 676 -9.94 -4.42 -33.55
CA LEU A 676 -8.82 -3.50 -33.66
C LEU A 676 -7.65 -4.02 -32.84
N GLU A 677 -6.46 -4.15 -33.44
CA GLU A 677 -5.26 -4.57 -32.71
C GLU A 677 -4.76 -3.43 -31.81
N HIS A 678 -4.24 -3.77 -30.63
CA HIS A 678 -3.69 -2.76 -29.74
C HIS A 678 -2.42 -2.15 -30.33
N ARG A 679 -2.21 -0.83 -30.19
CA ARG A 679 -0.92 -0.21 -30.55
C ARG A 679 0.25 -0.95 -29.88
N TYR A 680 1.39 -1.04 -30.54
CA TYR A 680 2.60 -1.79 -30.11
C TYR A 680 2.51 -3.32 -30.16
N TYR A 681 1.33 -3.93 -30.16
CA TYR A 681 1.18 -5.38 -30.17
C TYR A 681 0.99 -5.92 -31.59
N GLY A 682 1.42 -7.16 -31.82
CA GLY A 682 1.26 -7.85 -33.10
C GLY A 682 1.96 -7.14 -34.26
N ASP A 683 1.18 -6.72 -35.27
CA ASP A 683 1.68 -6.00 -36.44
C ASP A 683 1.48 -4.48 -36.35
N SER A 684 0.91 -3.99 -35.23
CA SER A 684 0.66 -2.57 -34.99
C SER A 684 1.89 -1.91 -34.38
N ILE A 685 2.96 -1.78 -35.18
CA ILE A 685 4.27 -1.28 -34.74
C ILE A 685 4.31 0.25 -34.73
N VAL A 686 4.75 0.84 -33.61
CA VAL A 686 4.86 2.29 -33.40
C VAL A 686 6.34 2.69 -33.42
N GLY A 687 6.78 3.26 -34.55
CA GLY A 687 8.18 3.63 -34.78
C GLY A 687 9.11 2.43 -34.99
N GLY A 688 10.39 2.70 -35.29
CA GLY A 688 11.40 1.66 -35.54
C GLY A 688 11.26 0.96 -36.90
N ASP A 689 11.84 -0.24 -37.00
CA ASP A 689 11.83 -1.09 -38.20
C ASP A 689 11.63 -2.58 -37.85
N GLU A 690 11.77 -3.46 -38.83
CA GLU A 690 11.60 -4.92 -38.66
C GLU A 690 12.63 -5.59 -37.72
N ASN A 691 13.79 -4.96 -37.51
CA ASN A 691 14.85 -5.47 -36.65
C ASN A 691 14.76 -4.92 -35.22
N ASP A 692 14.25 -3.70 -35.06
CA ASP A 692 14.02 -3.03 -33.77
C ASP A 692 12.62 -2.40 -33.74
N PRO A 693 11.55 -3.21 -33.68
CA PRO A 693 10.19 -2.71 -33.66
C PRO A 693 9.86 -2.12 -32.29
N ASN A 694 9.15 -0.99 -32.26
CA ASN A 694 8.74 -0.30 -31.03
C ASN A 694 9.91 0.16 -30.13
N PRO A 695 10.90 0.92 -30.65
CA PRO A 695 12.07 1.33 -29.88
C PRO A 695 11.75 2.31 -28.73
N ASP A 696 10.62 3.02 -28.83
CA ASP A 696 10.14 3.95 -27.80
C ASP A 696 8.74 3.55 -27.32
N LEU A 697 8.65 3.12 -26.05
CA LEU A 697 7.39 2.70 -25.42
C LEU A 697 6.61 3.85 -24.77
N THR A 698 7.07 5.11 -24.88
CA THR A 698 6.45 6.28 -24.24
C THR A 698 4.96 6.43 -24.55
N TYR A 699 4.53 6.03 -25.75
CA TYR A 699 3.13 6.13 -26.20
C TYR A 699 2.33 4.83 -26.04
N LEU A 700 2.91 3.80 -25.41
CA LEU A 700 2.19 2.61 -24.97
C LEU A 700 1.46 2.92 -23.66
N SER A 701 0.22 3.41 -23.79
CA SER A 701 -0.68 3.65 -22.66
C SER A 701 -2.13 3.36 -23.02
N SER A 702 -2.92 3.04 -22.00
CA SER A 702 -4.35 2.80 -22.13
C SER A 702 -5.10 4.00 -22.70
N ILE A 703 -4.74 5.21 -22.27
CA ILE A 703 -5.40 6.44 -22.74
C ILE A 703 -5.16 6.67 -24.23
N GLN A 704 -3.95 6.39 -24.72
CA GLN A 704 -3.64 6.48 -26.14
C GLN A 704 -4.43 5.45 -26.96
N MET A 705 -4.56 4.22 -26.44
CA MET A 705 -5.36 3.17 -27.08
C MET A 705 -6.85 3.51 -27.13
N LEU A 706 -7.43 4.12 -26.09
CA LEU A 706 -8.84 4.56 -26.12
C LEU A 706 -9.08 5.61 -27.21
N TYR A 707 -8.13 6.53 -27.39
CA TYR A 707 -8.22 7.52 -28.48
C TYR A 707 -7.95 6.91 -29.85
N ASP A 708 -7.16 5.84 -29.94
CA ASP A 708 -7.07 5.05 -31.19
C ASP A 708 -8.43 4.48 -31.58
N VAL A 709 -9.13 3.84 -30.64
CA VAL A 709 -10.47 3.29 -30.90
C VAL A 709 -11.45 4.41 -31.29
N ALA A 710 -11.43 5.54 -30.59
CA ALA A 710 -12.29 6.67 -30.90
C ALA A 710 -12.04 7.24 -32.31
N ASN A 711 -10.76 7.43 -32.68
CA ASN A 711 -10.37 7.91 -34.00
C ASN A 711 -10.75 6.91 -35.10
N PHE A 712 -10.53 5.62 -34.87
CA PHE A 712 -10.96 4.54 -35.77
C PHE A 712 -12.47 4.59 -36.02
N ILE A 713 -13.30 4.63 -34.96
CA ILE A 713 -14.76 4.68 -35.07
C ILE A 713 -15.21 5.92 -35.87
N ARG A 714 -14.67 7.11 -35.56
CA ARG A 714 -15.04 8.35 -36.27
C ARG A 714 -14.73 8.27 -37.75
N ASN A 715 -13.57 7.72 -38.12
CA ASN A 715 -13.18 7.61 -39.52
C ASN A 715 -13.98 6.53 -40.26
N VAL A 716 -14.27 5.39 -39.62
CA VAL A 716 -15.19 4.40 -40.19
C VAL A 716 -16.56 5.03 -40.42
N ASN A 717 -17.10 5.74 -39.43
CA ASN A 717 -18.38 6.44 -39.54
C ASN A 717 -18.40 7.45 -40.68
N PHE A 718 -17.35 8.26 -40.80
CA PHE A 718 -17.21 9.23 -41.88
C PHE A 718 -17.12 8.57 -43.26
N ASN A 719 -16.23 7.58 -43.42
CA ASN A 719 -15.97 6.93 -44.71
C ASN A 719 -17.13 6.06 -45.21
N THR A 720 -17.97 5.56 -44.30
CA THR A 720 -19.11 4.69 -44.64
C THR A 720 -20.45 5.40 -44.52
N ASN A 721 -20.46 6.70 -44.17
CA ASN A 721 -21.67 7.46 -43.80
C ASN A 721 -22.53 6.71 -42.76
N ASN A 722 -21.87 6.04 -41.81
CA ASN A 722 -22.50 5.15 -40.85
C ASN A 722 -23.05 5.93 -39.65
N THR A 723 -24.33 5.68 -39.35
CA THR A 723 -25.07 6.24 -38.22
C THR A 723 -25.45 5.20 -37.17
N ALA A 724 -25.09 3.93 -37.39
CA ALA A 724 -25.46 2.83 -36.53
C ALA A 724 -24.63 2.82 -35.23
N PRO A 725 -25.22 2.34 -34.10
CA PRO A 725 -24.57 2.38 -32.81
C PRO A 725 -23.39 1.40 -32.73
N TRP A 726 -22.37 1.75 -31.94
CA TRP A 726 -21.23 0.87 -31.64
C TRP A 726 -21.36 0.22 -30.27
N ILE A 727 -21.11 -1.09 -30.19
CA ILE A 727 -20.98 -1.84 -28.94
C ILE A 727 -19.53 -2.34 -28.81
N ALA A 728 -18.87 -2.03 -27.70
CA ALA A 728 -17.50 -2.45 -27.44
C ALA A 728 -17.44 -3.74 -26.61
N PHE A 729 -16.50 -4.62 -26.95
CA PHE A 729 -16.28 -5.89 -26.27
C PHE A 729 -14.81 -6.06 -25.90
N GLY A 730 -14.55 -6.70 -24.76
CA GLY A 730 -13.23 -7.16 -24.37
C GLY A 730 -13.29 -8.07 -23.15
N GLY A 731 -12.22 -8.85 -22.94
CA GLY A 731 -11.98 -9.62 -21.73
C GLY A 731 -10.65 -9.19 -21.08
N SER A 732 -10.50 -9.31 -19.76
CA SER A 732 -9.30 -8.84 -19.04
C SER A 732 -9.05 -7.33 -19.27
N TYR A 733 -7.81 -6.89 -19.55
CA TYR A 733 -7.46 -5.51 -19.88
C TYR A 733 -8.26 -4.94 -21.07
N PRO A 734 -8.46 -5.65 -22.20
CA PRO A 734 -9.44 -5.25 -23.22
C PRO A 734 -10.85 -5.02 -22.68
N GLY A 735 -11.26 -5.79 -21.67
CA GLY A 735 -12.52 -5.57 -20.96
C GLY A 735 -12.53 -4.22 -20.26
N CYS A 736 -11.42 -3.85 -19.60
CA CYS A 736 -11.25 -2.51 -19.03
C CYS A 736 -11.32 -1.43 -20.11
N LEU A 737 -10.63 -1.61 -21.25
CA LEU A 737 -10.69 -0.67 -22.37
C LEU A 737 -12.12 -0.53 -22.91
N ALA A 738 -12.90 -1.60 -23.02
CA ALA A 738 -14.29 -1.52 -23.47
C ALA A 738 -15.16 -0.72 -22.49
N LEU A 739 -15.00 -0.97 -21.18
CA LEU A 739 -15.69 -0.23 -20.13
C LEU A 739 -15.29 1.25 -20.09
N TRP A 740 -14.00 1.56 -20.25
CA TRP A 740 -13.50 2.93 -20.28
C TRP A 740 -13.86 3.65 -21.57
N MET A 741 -13.92 2.96 -22.72
CA MET A 741 -14.44 3.51 -23.97
C MET A 741 -15.88 3.99 -23.79
N ARG A 742 -16.72 3.18 -23.14
CA ARG A 742 -18.10 3.57 -22.88
C ARG A 742 -18.20 4.75 -21.90
N GLN A 743 -17.34 4.82 -20.89
CA GLN A 743 -17.29 5.95 -19.96
C GLN A 743 -16.79 7.24 -20.62
N MET A 744 -15.75 7.16 -21.44
CA MET A 744 -15.04 8.32 -21.98
C MET A 744 -15.61 8.84 -23.29
N PHE A 745 -16.17 7.96 -24.12
CA PHE A 745 -16.73 8.28 -25.43
C PHE A 745 -18.19 7.79 -25.53
N PRO A 746 -19.08 8.22 -24.63
CA PRO A 746 -20.47 7.78 -24.63
C PRO A 746 -21.24 8.23 -25.88
N GLU A 747 -20.71 9.21 -26.63
CA GLU A 747 -21.21 9.66 -27.92
C GLU A 747 -20.85 8.73 -29.08
N LEU A 748 -19.82 7.88 -28.93
CA LEU A 748 -19.37 6.94 -29.96
C LEU A 748 -19.83 5.52 -29.66
N VAL A 749 -19.65 5.05 -28.42
CA VAL A 749 -19.93 3.68 -28.00
C VAL A 749 -21.19 3.68 -27.15
N LEU A 750 -22.28 3.07 -27.64
CA LEU A 750 -23.59 3.06 -26.99
C LEU A 750 -23.64 2.16 -25.74
N GLY A 751 -22.90 1.05 -25.76
CA GLY A 751 -22.77 0.11 -24.65
C GLY A 751 -21.50 -0.72 -24.73
N ALA A 752 -21.14 -1.37 -23.63
CA ALA A 752 -19.93 -2.21 -23.58
C ALA A 752 -20.09 -3.48 -22.74
N VAL A 753 -19.34 -4.52 -23.10
CA VAL A 753 -19.19 -5.74 -22.31
C VAL A 753 -17.72 -5.90 -21.93
N GLY A 754 -17.42 -5.80 -20.65
CA GLY A 754 -16.08 -6.00 -20.09
C GLY A 754 -16.04 -7.25 -19.23
N SER A 755 -15.64 -8.38 -19.81
CA SER A 755 -15.55 -9.66 -19.10
C SER A 755 -14.27 -9.74 -18.27
N SER A 756 -14.34 -10.19 -17.02
CA SER A 756 -13.19 -10.32 -16.13
C SER A 756 -12.31 -9.06 -16.10
N ALA A 757 -12.94 -7.88 -16.08
CA ALA A 757 -12.24 -6.61 -16.25
C ALA A 757 -11.73 -6.06 -14.89
N PRO A 758 -10.41 -6.04 -14.63
CA PRO A 758 -9.84 -5.38 -13.45
C PRO A 758 -9.88 -3.86 -13.64
N VAL A 759 -10.92 -3.21 -13.11
CA VAL A 759 -11.12 -1.75 -13.26
C VAL A 759 -10.30 -0.93 -12.26
N GLU A 760 -9.84 -1.54 -11.16
CA GLU A 760 -8.95 -0.91 -10.17
C GLU A 760 -7.49 -1.24 -10.47
N ALA A 761 -6.67 -0.24 -10.82
CA ALA A 761 -5.22 -0.37 -10.86
C ALA A 761 -4.66 -0.50 -9.43
N LYS A 762 -3.67 -1.36 -9.21
CA LYS A 762 -3.17 -1.61 -7.86
C LYS A 762 -1.72 -2.07 -7.84
N LEU A 763 -0.87 -1.47 -7.01
CA LEU A 763 0.55 -1.80 -6.96
C LEU A 763 0.76 -3.23 -6.48
N ASP A 764 0.33 -3.48 -5.25
CA ASP A 764 0.42 -4.78 -4.59
C ASP A 764 -0.92 -5.53 -4.69
N PHE A 765 -0.97 -6.55 -5.55
CA PHE A 765 -2.15 -7.33 -5.87
C PHE A 765 -2.09 -8.74 -5.27
N TYR A 766 -1.83 -8.82 -3.96
CA TYR A 766 -1.89 -10.07 -3.21
C TYR A 766 -3.30 -10.71 -3.19
N GLU A 767 -4.40 -9.96 -3.43
CA GLU A 767 -5.75 -10.53 -3.43
C GLU A 767 -5.90 -11.62 -4.49
N TYR A 768 -5.08 -11.54 -5.56
CA TYR A 768 -4.98 -12.59 -6.55
C TYR A 768 -4.72 -13.95 -5.87
N LEU A 769 -3.71 -14.03 -5.00
CA LEU A 769 -3.38 -15.29 -4.32
C LEU A 769 -4.40 -15.67 -3.23
N GLU A 770 -5.11 -14.71 -2.65
CA GLU A 770 -6.23 -14.99 -1.74
C GLU A 770 -7.40 -15.68 -2.47
N VAL A 771 -7.73 -15.24 -3.69
CA VAL A 771 -8.74 -15.90 -4.53
C VAL A 771 -8.26 -17.29 -4.96
N VAL A 772 -6.98 -17.43 -5.35
CA VAL A 772 -6.38 -18.73 -5.68
C VAL A 772 -6.51 -19.70 -4.51
N GLU A 773 -6.09 -19.28 -3.30
CA GLU A 773 -6.25 -20.12 -2.11
C GLU A 773 -7.71 -20.48 -1.86
N LYS A 774 -8.61 -19.50 -1.90
CA LYS A 774 -10.04 -19.71 -1.65
C LYS A 774 -10.64 -20.72 -2.63
N ALA A 775 -10.31 -20.63 -3.91
CA ALA A 775 -10.77 -21.56 -4.93
C ALA A 775 -10.28 -22.99 -4.66
N ILE A 776 -8.99 -23.16 -4.36
CA ILE A 776 -8.39 -24.46 -4.04
C ILE A 776 -9.03 -25.07 -2.79
N ARG A 777 -9.18 -24.26 -1.73
CA ARG A 777 -9.73 -24.69 -0.45
C ARG A 777 -11.22 -25.04 -0.56
N THR A 778 -11.97 -24.30 -1.37
CA THR A 778 -13.39 -24.59 -1.68
C THR A 778 -13.53 -25.91 -2.42
N TYR A 779 -12.65 -26.18 -3.39
CA TYR A 779 -12.65 -27.45 -4.11
C TYR A 779 -12.21 -28.63 -3.24
N SER A 780 -11.12 -28.49 -2.49
CA SER A 780 -10.61 -29.54 -1.60
C SER A 780 -9.73 -28.97 -0.49
N LYS A 781 -10.23 -29.02 0.75
CA LYS A 781 -9.46 -28.61 1.94
C LYS A 781 -8.15 -29.39 2.08
N THR A 782 -8.16 -30.70 1.86
CA THR A 782 -6.95 -31.55 1.90
C THR A 782 -5.91 -31.12 0.87
N CYS A 783 -6.35 -30.77 -0.35
CA CYS A 783 -5.49 -30.26 -1.40
C CYS A 783 -4.81 -28.95 -0.95
N ALA A 784 -5.59 -27.98 -0.48
CA ALA A 784 -5.08 -26.72 0.06
C ALA A 784 -4.11 -26.92 1.23
N ASP A 785 -4.43 -27.80 2.17
CA ASP A 785 -3.59 -28.08 3.34
C ASP A 785 -2.27 -28.76 2.94
N ASN A 786 -2.27 -29.59 1.89
CA ASN A 786 -1.05 -30.17 1.33
C ASN A 786 -0.21 -29.13 0.57
N VAL A 787 -0.85 -28.18 -0.13
CA VAL A 787 -0.13 -27.03 -0.73
C VAL A 787 0.57 -26.25 0.38
N ALA A 788 -0.15 -25.89 1.44
CA ALA A 788 0.41 -25.17 2.60
C ALA A 788 1.60 -25.89 3.23
N LYS A 789 1.48 -27.20 3.49
CA LYS A 789 2.57 -28.01 4.06
C LYS A 789 3.79 -28.04 3.14
N GLY A 790 3.58 -28.18 1.83
CA GLY A 790 4.66 -28.23 0.86
C GLY A 790 5.41 -26.88 0.75
N PHE A 791 4.69 -25.77 0.68
CA PHE A 791 5.31 -24.43 0.68
C PHE A 791 6.01 -24.12 2.01
N ALA A 792 5.46 -24.54 3.15
CA ALA A 792 6.12 -24.41 4.44
C ALA A 792 7.46 -25.17 4.48
N GLU A 793 7.52 -26.42 4.00
CA GLU A 793 8.78 -27.16 3.88
C GLU A 793 9.75 -26.46 2.91
N MET A 794 9.26 -25.96 1.77
CA MET A 794 10.09 -25.21 0.83
C MET A 794 10.75 -23.98 1.49
N HIS A 795 9.97 -23.24 2.28
CA HIS A 795 10.45 -22.09 3.04
C HIS A 795 11.56 -22.48 4.03
N GLU A 796 11.34 -23.51 4.83
CA GLU A 796 12.34 -23.98 5.80
C GLU A 796 13.65 -24.38 5.10
N LEU A 797 13.56 -25.08 3.96
CA LEU A 797 14.73 -25.49 3.18
C LEU A 797 15.49 -24.30 2.57
N ALA A 798 14.80 -23.23 2.16
CA ALA A 798 15.41 -22.06 1.56
C ALA A 798 16.41 -21.32 2.50
N LEU A 799 16.23 -21.46 3.81
CA LEU A 799 17.01 -20.76 4.86
C LEU A 799 18.46 -21.23 5.01
N THR A 800 18.83 -22.35 4.37
CA THR A 800 20.17 -22.93 4.48
C THR A 800 20.74 -23.33 3.12
N LYS A 801 22.06 -23.32 2.97
CA LYS A 801 22.74 -23.76 1.74
C LYS A 801 22.43 -25.21 1.37
N ALA A 802 22.46 -26.11 2.36
CA ALA A 802 22.11 -27.52 2.16
C ALA A 802 20.63 -27.70 1.77
N GLY A 803 19.71 -26.97 2.41
CA GLY A 803 18.30 -27.00 2.05
C GLY A 803 18.02 -26.43 0.66
N ARG A 804 18.71 -25.35 0.25
CA ARG A 804 18.65 -24.84 -1.13
C ARG A 804 19.16 -25.85 -2.16
N LYS A 805 20.21 -26.61 -1.86
CA LYS A 805 20.63 -27.74 -2.70
C LYS A 805 19.53 -28.80 -2.78
N LYS A 806 18.88 -29.15 -1.66
CA LYS A 806 17.75 -30.11 -1.65
C LYS A 806 16.59 -29.61 -2.52
N LEU A 807 16.25 -28.32 -2.46
CA LEU A 807 15.28 -27.69 -3.38
C LEU A 807 15.73 -27.82 -4.84
N SER A 808 17.02 -27.58 -5.12
CA SER A 808 17.61 -27.77 -6.45
C SER A 808 17.39 -29.16 -7.01
N ASP A 809 17.58 -30.18 -6.17
CA ASP A 809 17.44 -31.58 -6.56
C ASP A 809 15.95 -31.94 -6.77
N ILE A 810 15.06 -31.50 -5.87
CA ILE A 810 13.60 -31.79 -5.95
C ILE A 810 12.96 -31.15 -7.18
N PHE A 811 13.26 -29.87 -7.46
CA PHE A 811 12.62 -29.11 -8.52
C PHE A 811 13.40 -29.12 -9.84
N THR A 812 14.54 -29.82 -9.89
CA THR A 812 15.47 -29.82 -11.04
C THR A 812 15.78 -28.40 -11.50
N LEU A 813 16.34 -27.59 -10.59
CA LEU A 813 16.55 -26.15 -10.81
C LEU A 813 17.58 -25.86 -11.92
N LYS A 814 17.33 -24.77 -12.66
CA LYS A 814 18.15 -24.25 -13.74
C LYS A 814 18.37 -22.74 -13.54
N PRO A 815 19.60 -22.31 -13.17
CA PRO A 815 20.77 -23.13 -12.84
C PRO A 815 20.61 -23.84 -11.48
N ALA A 816 21.30 -24.97 -11.32
CA ALA A 816 21.27 -25.73 -10.07
C ALA A 816 21.89 -24.94 -8.91
N TRP A 817 21.22 -24.96 -7.74
CA TRP A 817 21.80 -24.46 -6.50
C TRP A 817 22.65 -25.54 -5.85
N THR A 818 23.89 -25.19 -5.52
CA THR A 818 24.84 -26.00 -4.77
C THR A 818 25.17 -25.31 -3.45
N GLU A 819 25.86 -25.99 -2.54
CA GLU A 819 26.32 -25.34 -1.30
C GLU A 819 27.31 -24.19 -1.53
N LYS A 820 27.90 -24.13 -2.73
CA LYS A 820 28.81 -23.06 -3.17
C LYS A 820 28.10 -21.97 -3.95
N THR A 821 26.87 -22.21 -4.42
CA THR A 821 26.12 -21.23 -5.19
C THR A 821 25.73 -20.08 -4.27
N ASP A 822 26.03 -18.86 -4.71
CA ASP A 822 25.50 -17.67 -4.08
C ASP A 822 24.07 -17.47 -4.59
N VAL A 823 23.09 -17.56 -3.69
CA VAL A 823 21.67 -17.48 -4.03
C VAL A 823 21.15 -16.19 -3.45
N THR A 824 20.77 -15.25 -4.31
CA THR A 824 20.30 -13.95 -3.87
C THR A 824 18.86 -14.03 -3.33
N PRO A 825 18.42 -13.07 -2.49
CA PRO A 825 17.01 -12.98 -2.11
C PRO A 825 16.07 -12.88 -3.31
N LEU A 826 16.48 -12.19 -4.38
CA LEU A 826 15.70 -12.09 -5.62
C LEU A 826 15.57 -13.45 -6.34
N ASP A 827 16.61 -14.29 -6.33
CA ASP A 827 16.53 -15.64 -6.90
C ASP A 827 15.54 -16.52 -6.12
N LEU A 828 15.53 -16.41 -4.77
CA LEU A 828 14.54 -17.10 -3.94
C LEU A 828 13.13 -16.58 -4.24
N GLN A 829 12.91 -15.27 -4.16
CA GLN A 829 11.60 -14.64 -4.43
C GLN A 829 11.06 -15.02 -5.81
N PHE A 830 11.92 -15.01 -6.83
CA PHE A 830 11.58 -15.42 -8.19
C PHE A 830 11.28 -16.92 -8.28
N PHE A 831 12.07 -17.78 -7.63
CA PHE A 831 11.79 -19.22 -7.58
C PHE A 831 10.40 -19.50 -6.99
N PHE A 832 10.07 -18.92 -5.83
CA PHE A 832 8.75 -19.10 -5.24
C PHE A 832 7.63 -18.53 -6.12
N SER A 833 7.86 -17.37 -6.75
CA SER A 833 6.93 -16.78 -7.72
C SER A 833 6.64 -17.69 -8.90
N ASN A 834 7.69 -18.32 -9.44
CA ASN A 834 7.55 -19.27 -10.53
C ASN A 834 6.76 -20.53 -10.11
N ILE A 835 6.95 -21.02 -8.88
CA ILE A 835 6.23 -22.20 -8.38
C ILE A 835 4.76 -21.90 -8.10
N TYR A 836 4.43 -20.85 -7.32
CA TYR A 836 3.02 -20.54 -7.08
C TYR A 836 2.31 -20.11 -8.36
N GLY A 837 3.04 -19.55 -9.33
CA GLY A 837 2.55 -19.28 -10.68
C GLY A 837 1.78 -20.47 -11.26
N GLN A 838 2.32 -21.68 -11.17
CA GLN A 838 1.66 -22.88 -11.71
C GLN A 838 0.25 -23.09 -11.14
N PHE A 839 0.03 -22.73 -9.87
CA PHE A 839 -1.27 -22.79 -9.20
C PHE A 839 -2.18 -21.64 -9.66
N GLN A 840 -1.63 -20.44 -9.88
CA GLN A 840 -2.37 -19.30 -10.43
C GLN A 840 -3.00 -19.64 -11.78
N GLY A 841 -2.20 -20.17 -12.71
CA GLY A 841 -2.69 -20.58 -14.04
C GLY A 841 -3.75 -21.67 -13.95
N ALA A 842 -3.55 -22.68 -13.10
CA ALA A 842 -4.53 -23.74 -12.92
C ALA A 842 -5.87 -23.27 -12.32
N VAL A 843 -5.85 -22.27 -11.43
CA VAL A 843 -7.08 -21.70 -10.88
C VAL A 843 -7.76 -20.76 -11.88
N GLN A 844 -7.01 -19.82 -12.46
CA GLN A 844 -7.56 -18.77 -13.34
C GLN A 844 -8.33 -19.35 -14.53
N TYR A 845 -7.84 -20.45 -15.10
CA TYR A 845 -8.45 -21.11 -16.25
C TYR A 845 -9.22 -22.39 -15.89
N SER A 846 -9.47 -22.65 -14.61
CA SER A 846 -10.23 -23.83 -14.19
C SER A 846 -11.67 -23.74 -14.67
N GLY A 847 -12.16 -24.79 -15.32
CA GLY A 847 -13.54 -24.82 -15.84
C GLY A 847 -13.75 -24.06 -17.15
N ASP A 848 -12.69 -23.53 -17.76
CA ASP A 848 -12.74 -23.00 -19.12
C ASP A 848 -13.08 -24.14 -20.11
N ASN A 849 -13.99 -23.88 -21.04
CA ASN A 849 -14.46 -24.85 -22.03
C ASN A 849 -13.76 -24.72 -23.39
N THR A 850 -12.68 -23.95 -23.45
CA THR A 850 -11.89 -23.70 -24.66
C THR A 850 -10.43 -24.15 -24.54
N GLY A 851 -9.78 -24.39 -25.68
CA GLY A 851 -8.37 -24.74 -25.75
C GLY A 851 -7.96 -25.96 -24.92
N ALA A 852 -6.73 -25.94 -24.40
CA ALA A 852 -6.20 -27.07 -23.62
C ALA A 852 -6.82 -27.23 -22.22
N TYR A 853 -7.33 -26.14 -21.63
CA TYR A 853 -7.95 -26.15 -20.31
C TYR A 853 -9.33 -26.84 -20.29
N ALA A 854 -10.00 -26.93 -21.46
CA ALA A 854 -11.20 -27.74 -21.64
C ALA A 854 -11.01 -29.24 -21.33
N HIS A 855 -9.76 -29.70 -21.31
CA HIS A 855 -9.42 -31.12 -21.18
C HIS A 855 -8.46 -31.43 -20.02
N GLY A 856 -8.14 -30.44 -19.18
CA GLY A 856 -7.30 -30.64 -17.99
C GLY A 856 -6.61 -29.35 -17.50
N TYR A 857 -5.54 -29.51 -16.72
CA TYR A 857 -4.68 -28.42 -16.21
C TYR A 857 -5.32 -27.45 -15.22
N GLY A 858 -6.58 -27.67 -14.85
CA GLY A 858 -7.31 -26.89 -13.84
C GLY A 858 -7.14 -27.42 -12.40
N ILE A 859 -7.94 -26.88 -11.48
CA ILE A 859 -7.98 -27.29 -10.07
C ILE A 859 -8.14 -28.82 -9.89
N PRO A 860 -9.00 -29.53 -10.66
CA PRO A 860 -9.15 -30.98 -10.51
C PRO A 860 -7.84 -31.76 -10.69
N ASP A 861 -7.03 -31.42 -11.71
CA ASP A 861 -5.77 -32.12 -11.96
C ASP A 861 -4.71 -31.76 -10.94
N MET A 862 -4.60 -30.48 -10.60
CA MET A 862 -3.74 -30.03 -9.50
C MET A 862 -4.02 -30.81 -8.21
N CYS A 863 -5.30 -30.98 -7.85
CA CYS A 863 -5.64 -31.72 -6.63
C CYS A 863 -5.46 -33.24 -6.74
N LYS A 864 -5.41 -33.84 -7.94
CA LYS A 864 -4.94 -35.23 -8.11
C LYS A 864 -3.48 -35.38 -7.70
N TYR A 865 -2.62 -34.44 -8.06
CA TYR A 865 -1.22 -34.43 -7.63
C TYR A 865 -1.11 -34.15 -6.12
N MET A 866 -1.76 -33.10 -5.63
CA MET A 866 -1.61 -32.67 -4.24
C MET A 866 -2.18 -33.68 -3.22
N ASN A 867 -3.21 -34.45 -3.58
CA ASN A 867 -3.78 -35.50 -2.74
C ASN A 867 -3.11 -36.88 -2.90
N ASN A 868 -2.02 -36.97 -3.67
CA ASN A 868 -1.30 -38.23 -3.82
C ASN A 868 -0.45 -38.53 -2.57
N ASN A 869 -0.88 -39.51 -1.79
CA ASN A 869 -0.23 -39.92 -0.54
C ASN A 869 1.05 -40.76 -0.74
N THR A 870 1.42 -41.13 -1.97
CA THR A 870 2.68 -41.86 -2.24
C THR A 870 3.91 -40.94 -2.22
N ASN A 871 3.72 -39.62 -2.33
CA ASN A 871 4.81 -38.64 -2.26
C ASN A 871 4.58 -37.70 -1.07
N THR A 872 5.65 -37.02 -0.64
CA THR A 872 5.51 -35.91 0.30
C THR A 872 4.82 -34.70 -0.36
N PRO A 873 4.24 -33.77 0.41
CA PRO A 873 3.62 -32.57 -0.15
C PRO A 873 4.55 -31.75 -1.07
N ILE A 874 5.82 -31.56 -0.70
CA ILE A 874 6.80 -30.85 -1.54
C ILE A 874 7.09 -31.59 -2.86
N GLN A 875 7.11 -32.93 -2.85
CA GLN A 875 7.27 -33.74 -4.07
C GLN A 875 6.04 -33.64 -4.97
N ASN A 876 4.83 -33.55 -4.40
CA ASN A 876 3.61 -33.32 -5.18
C ASN A 876 3.63 -31.94 -5.87
N ILE A 877 4.10 -30.89 -5.18
CA ILE A 877 4.30 -29.57 -5.77
C ILE A 877 5.29 -29.65 -6.96
N ALA A 878 6.42 -30.33 -6.78
CA ALA A 878 7.42 -30.48 -7.84
C ALA A 878 6.87 -31.21 -9.08
N LYS A 879 6.10 -32.29 -8.88
CA LYS A 879 5.44 -33.03 -9.97
C LYS A 879 4.36 -32.20 -10.68
N PHE A 880 3.60 -31.42 -9.92
CA PHE A 880 2.62 -30.50 -10.51
C PHE A 880 3.29 -29.39 -11.31
N ASN A 881 4.40 -28.84 -10.81
CA ASN A 881 5.22 -27.88 -11.55
C ASN A 881 5.79 -28.46 -12.85
N GLU A 882 6.25 -29.72 -12.83
CA GLU A 882 6.67 -30.44 -14.04
C GLU A 882 5.52 -30.55 -15.06
N TYR A 883 4.35 -30.99 -14.61
CA TYR A 883 3.15 -31.12 -15.44
C TYR A 883 2.74 -29.81 -16.12
N MET A 884 2.68 -28.72 -15.35
CA MET A 884 2.33 -27.40 -15.89
C MET A 884 3.46 -26.81 -16.78
N THR A 885 4.73 -27.07 -16.46
CA THR A 885 5.86 -26.60 -17.29
C THR A 885 5.86 -27.26 -18.66
N ILE A 886 5.59 -28.57 -18.74
CA ILE A 886 5.43 -29.30 -20.01
C ILE A 886 4.32 -28.66 -20.84
N PHE A 887 3.18 -28.39 -20.21
CA PHE A 887 2.04 -27.75 -20.87
C PHE A 887 2.39 -26.39 -21.46
N TYR A 888 2.94 -25.46 -20.67
CA TYR A 888 3.25 -24.11 -21.17
C TYR A 888 4.34 -24.13 -22.21
N SER A 889 5.39 -24.94 -22.01
CA SER A 889 6.54 -25.00 -22.93
C SER A 889 6.18 -25.60 -24.29
N GLY A 890 5.18 -26.48 -24.32
CA GLY A 890 4.89 -27.33 -25.47
C GLY A 890 5.99 -28.35 -25.76
N GLU A 891 6.92 -28.57 -24.84
CA GLU A 891 7.97 -29.58 -24.94
C GLU A 891 7.43 -30.96 -24.54
N LYS A 892 7.98 -32.03 -25.11
CA LYS A 892 7.57 -33.41 -24.74
C LYS A 892 8.11 -33.85 -23.38
N ASN A 893 9.24 -33.29 -22.96
CA ASN A 893 9.97 -33.69 -21.76
C ASN A 893 10.26 -32.47 -20.88
N PHE A 894 10.22 -32.67 -19.56
CA PHE A 894 10.58 -31.64 -18.60
C PHE A 894 12.10 -31.39 -18.58
N THR A 895 12.51 -30.13 -18.78
CA THR A 895 13.91 -29.72 -18.88
C THR A 895 14.46 -29.03 -17.63
N GLY A 896 13.58 -28.73 -16.66
CA GLY A 896 13.91 -28.13 -15.37
C GLY A 896 13.18 -26.81 -15.09
N THR A 897 13.26 -26.37 -13.83
CA THR A 897 12.59 -25.17 -13.31
C THR A 897 13.54 -23.98 -13.28
N GLU A 898 13.15 -22.84 -13.86
CA GLU A 898 13.96 -21.61 -13.78
C GLU A 898 13.90 -21.00 -12.39
N ASN A 899 15.03 -20.49 -11.92
CA ASN A 899 15.17 -19.88 -10.60
C ASN A 899 16.19 -18.73 -10.55
N SER A 900 16.66 -18.25 -11.71
CA SER A 900 17.59 -17.12 -11.79
C SER A 900 16.85 -15.84 -12.18
N TYR A 901 16.79 -14.90 -11.24
CA TYR A 901 16.17 -13.59 -11.50
C TYR A 901 16.92 -12.79 -12.59
N PRO A 902 18.27 -12.71 -12.60
CA PRO A 902 18.98 -12.03 -13.69
C PRO A 902 18.72 -12.65 -15.07
N ALA A 903 18.64 -13.99 -15.15
CA ALA A 903 18.32 -14.67 -16.40
C ALA A 903 16.90 -14.33 -16.89
N PHE A 904 15.95 -14.25 -15.96
CA PHE A 904 14.58 -13.83 -16.23
C PHE A 904 14.49 -12.38 -16.74
N ILE A 905 15.18 -11.44 -16.12
CA ILE A 905 15.25 -10.04 -16.60
C ILE A 905 15.83 -9.98 -18.02
N ASN A 906 16.91 -10.71 -18.28
CA ASN A 906 17.50 -10.76 -19.62
C ASN A 906 16.54 -11.39 -20.65
N GLN A 907 15.77 -12.41 -20.25
CA GLN A 907 14.76 -13.02 -21.10
C GLN A 907 13.68 -12.01 -21.51
N ILE A 908 13.18 -11.19 -20.58
CA ILE A 908 12.17 -10.16 -20.88
C ILE A 908 12.75 -9.10 -21.83
N LYS A 909 13.99 -8.62 -21.58
CA LYS A 909 14.68 -7.66 -22.46
C LYS A 909 14.85 -8.18 -23.89
N MET A 910 15.09 -9.48 -24.05
CA MET A 910 15.28 -10.11 -25.36
C MET A 910 13.97 -10.60 -26.00
N SER A 911 12.84 -10.49 -25.31
CA SER A 911 11.59 -11.15 -25.70
C SER A 911 11.08 -10.72 -27.08
N GLN A 912 11.15 -9.44 -27.43
CA GLN A 912 10.74 -8.93 -28.75
C GLN A 912 11.51 -9.57 -29.91
N LYS A 913 12.80 -9.91 -29.73
CA LYS A 913 13.63 -10.57 -30.75
C LYS A 913 13.18 -12.01 -31.05
N ASN A 914 12.32 -12.58 -30.20
CA ASN A 914 11.75 -13.92 -30.37
C ASN A 914 10.33 -13.89 -30.96
N GLY A 915 9.88 -12.73 -31.43
CA GLY A 915 8.62 -12.55 -32.14
C GLY A 915 7.53 -11.85 -31.32
N PRO A 916 6.41 -11.48 -31.97
CA PRO A 916 5.39 -10.60 -31.38
C PRO A 916 4.70 -11.19 -30.15
N SER A 917 4.45 -12.50 -30.13
CA SER A 917 3.89 -13.16 -28.94
C SER A 917 4.86 -13.08 -27.76
N ALA A 918 6.16 -13.33 -27.97
CA ALA A 918 7.15 -13.22 -26.90
C ALA A 918 7.31 -11.78 -26.42
N GLY A 919 7.39 -10.83 -27.35
CA GLY A 919 7.51 -9.39 -27.07
C GLY A 919 6.38 -8.80 -26.22
N ALA A 920 5.19 -9.43 -26.25
CA ALA A 920 4.07 -9.03 -25.40
C ALA A 920 4.43 -9.02 -23.90
N MET A 921 5.38 -9.85 -23.45
CA MET A 921 5.86 -9.84 -22.07
C MET A 921 6.51 -8.50 -21.69
N LEU A 922 7.40 -7.97 -22.55
CA LEU A 922 8.06 -6.68 -22.31
C LEU A 922 7.05 -5.53 -22.34
N LEU A 923 6.17 -5.53 -23.34
CA LEU A 923 5.14 -4.49 -23.54
C LEU A 923 4.13 -4.46 -22.38
N TRP A 924 3.69 -5.64 -21.92
CA TRP A 924 2.80 -5.70 -20.78
C TRP A 924 3.51 -5.29 -19.49
N THR A 925 4.75 -5.73 -19.30
CA THR A 925 5.55 -5.31 -18.13
C THR A 925 5.69 -3.79 -18.10
N TRP A 926 5.88 -3.16 -19.26
CA TRP A 926 5.86 -1.70 -19.37
C TRP A 926 4.55 -1.09 -18.84
N GLN A 927 3.39 -1.56 -19.31
CA GLN A 927 2.10 -1.04 -18.84
C GLN A 927 1.86 -1.30 -17.34
N THR A 928 2.30 -2.43 -16.80
CA THR A 928 2.25 -2.67 -15.35
C THR A 928 3.13 -1.69 -14.57
N CYS A 929 4.32 -1.37 -15.07
CA CYS A 929 5.23 -0.43 -14.42
C CYS A 929 4.83 1.04 -14.61
N THR A 930 4.08 1.37 -15.67
CA THR A 930 3.77 2.77 -16.02
C THR A 930 2.31 3.17 -15.81
N GLU A 931 1.39 2.21 -15.63
CA GLU A 931 -0.04 2.47 -15.46
C GLU A 931 -0.68 1.64 -14.34
N PHE A 932 -0.50 0.31 -14.33
CA PHE A 932 -1.46 -0.56 -13.65
C PHE A 932 -1.00 -1.23 -12.35
N GLY A 933 0.29 -1.46 -12.18
CA GLY A 933 0.79 -2.42 -11.19
C GLY A 933 0.35 -3.83 -11.53
N TYR A 934 -0.61 -4.39 -10.78
CA TYR A 934 -1.04 -5.78 -10.83
C TYR A 934 0.04 -6.78 -10.46
N PHE A 935 0.91 -6.41 -9.53
CA PHE A 935 1.97 -7.30 -9.05
C PHE A 935 1.40 -8.30 -8.07
N GLN A 936 1.35 -9.56 -8.49
CA GLN A 936 0.74 -10.67 -7.75
C GLN A 936 1.71 -11.18 -6.68
N SER A 937 1.84 -10.41 -5.61
CA SER A 937 2.69 -10.76 -4.47
C SER A 937 2.02 -11.78 -3.55
N SER A 938 2.81 -12.29 -2.60
CA SER A 938 2.35 -13.10 -1.48
C SER A 938 2.18 -12.28 -0.19
N ASP A 939 1.96 -10.96 -0.32
CA ASP A 939 1.87 -10.02 0.81
C ASP A 939 0.51 -10.05 1.55
N SER A 940 -0.19 -11.19 1.53
CA SER A 940 -1.49 -11.39 2.19
C SER A 940 -1.41 -11.94 3.63
N GLY A 941 -0.21 -12.20 4.16
CA GLY A 941 -0.02 -12.83 5.47
C GLY A 941 0.05 -14.36 5.37
N TYR A 942 -0.51 -15.07 6.35
CA TYR A 942 -0.63 -16.53 6.33
C TYR A 942 -1.53 -17.01 5.18
N SER A 943 -0.90 -17.32 4.03
CA SER A 943 -1.53 -17.99 2.89
C SER A 943 -1.01 -19.42 2.73
N ILE A 944 -1.68 -20.26 1.93
CA ILE A 944 -1.17 -21.59 1.55
C ILE A 944 0.16 -21.54 0.79
N PHE A 945 0.58 -20.38 0.29
CA PHE A 945 1.85 -20.18 -0.42
C PHE A 945 2.95 -19.61 0.50
N GLY A 946 2.61 -19.25 1.74
CA GLY A 946 3.48 -18.48 2.63
C GLY A 946 3.58 -17.01 2.21
N SER A 947 4.72 -16.38 2.51
CA SER A 947 5.03 -15.00 2.11
C SER A 947 6.44 -14.83 1.51
N PRO A 948 6.88 -15.69 0.57
CA PRO A 948 8.25 -15.66 0.04
C PRO A 948 8.51 -14.54 -0.96
N THR A 949 7.46 -13.96 -1.54
CA THR A 949 7.54 -13.08 -2.70
C THR A 949 6.81 -11.77 -2.40
N PRO A 950 7.51 -10.74 -1.91
CA PRO A 950 6.92 -9.44 -1.67
C PRO A 950 6.77 -8.63 -2.97
N VAL A 951 5.97 -7.57 -2.93
CA VAL A 951 5.76 -6.65 -4.07
C VAL A 951 7.07 -6.04 -4.58
N ASN A 952 8.09 -5.95 -3.72
CA ASN A 952 9.40 -5.40 -4.05
C ASN A 952 10.13 -6.15 -5.19
N LEU A 953 9.87 -7.45 -5.38
CA LEU A 953 10.42 -8.23 -6.50
C LEU A 953 10.00 -7.59 -7.83
N PHE A 954 8.74 -7.16 -7.92
CA PHE A 954 8.14 -6.66 -9.14
C PHE A 954 8.49 -5.20 -9.39
N THR A 955 8.52 -4.37 -8.34
CA THR A 955 9.00 -2.99 -8.48
C THR A 955 10.49 -2.97 -8.83
N ARG A 956 11.28 -3.97 -8.39
CA ARG A 956 12.65 -4.19 -8.85
C ARG A 956 12.74 -4.57 -10.32
N MET A 957 11.85 -5.44 -10.78
CA MET A 957 11.77 -5.79 -12.18
C MET A 957 11.53 -4.54 -13.05
N CYS A 958 10.67 -3.61 -12.63
CA CYS A 958 10.47 -2.33 -13.34
C CYS A 958 11.77 -1.53 -13.48
N THR A 959 12.51 -1.36 -12.39
CA THR A 959 13.78 -0.62 -12.39
C THR A 959 14.83 -1.32 -13.26
N ASP A 960 14.98 -2.64 -13.14
CA ASP A 960 16.00 -3.40 -13.87
C ASP A 960 15.71 -3.49 -15.38
N LEU A 961 14.43 -3.42 -15.78
CA LEU A 961 14.02 -3.43 -17.19
C LEU A 961 14.11 -2.05 -17.85
N PHE A 962 13.62 -1.01 -17.17
CA PHE A 962 13.35 0.29 -17.81
C PHE A 962 14.19 1.45 -17.28
N GLY A 963 14.90 1.27 -16.16
CA GLY A 963 15.83 2.26 -15.60
C GLY A 963 15.47 2.77 -14.20
N GLU A 964 16.40 3.50 -13.60
CA GLU A 964 16.36 3.99 -12.21
C GLU A 964 15.17 4.92 -11.89
N GLN A 965 14.58 5.53 -12.91
CA GLN A 965 13.41 6.40 -12.76
C GLN A 965 12.12 5.62 -12.45
N TYR A 966 12.05 4.31 -12.74
CA TYR A 966 10.89 3.46 -12.49
C TYR A 966 10.95 2.81 -11.11
N THR A 967 10.99 3.66 -10.08
CA THR A 967 10.92 3.25 -8.66
C THR A 967 9.48 2.88 -8.28
N ALA A 968 9.27 2.16 -7.18
CA ALA A 968 7.91 1.81 -6.71
C ALA A 968 7.02 3.05 -6.53
N VAL A 969 7.60 4.19 -6.16
CA VAL A 969 6.92 5.49 -6.04
C VAL A 969 6.43 6.01 -7.37
N ALA A 970 7.27 5.90 -8.41
CA ALA A 970 6.87 6.29 -9.76
C ALA A 970 5.72 5.41 -10.22
N VAL A 971 5.81 4.09 -9.99
CA VAL A 971 4.73 3.14 -10.32
C VAL A 971 3.45 3.46 -9.53
N GLN A 972 3.53 3.66 -8.21
CA GLN A 972 2.36 4.01 -7.37
C GLN A 972 1.71 5.33 -7.80
N ARG A 973 2.52 6.34 -8.16
CA ARG A 973 2.01 7.62 -8.67
C ARG A 973 1.26 7.42 -9.98
N SER A 974 1.79 6.60 -10.87
CA SER A 974 1.12 6.22 -12.11
C SER A 974 -0.22 5.52 -11.84
N ILE A 975 -0.25 4.55 -10.92
CA ILE A 975 -1.46 3.85 -10.50
C ILE A 975 -2.52 4.82 -9.96
N ASN A 976 -2.12 5.72 -9.05
CA ASN A 976 -3.02 6.73 -8.51
C ASN A 976 -3.61 7.61 -9.62
N LYS A 977 -2.79 7.98 -10.63
CA LYS A 977 -3.25 8.75 -11.80
C LYS A 977 -4.25 7.94 -12.64
N ILE A 978 -4.04 6.64 -12.83
CA ILE A 978 -4.95 5.77 -13.58
C ILE A 978 -6.29 5.58 -12.84
N ASN A 979 -6.27 5.33 -11.53
CA ASN A 979 -7.50 5.23 -10.74
C ASN A 979 -8.23 6.58 -10.67
N GLN A 980 -7.51 7.70 -10.67
CA GLN A 980 -8.13 9.03 -10.80
C GLN A 980 -8.73 9.26 -12.20
N LEU A 981 -8.08 8.74 -13.25
CA LEU A 981 -8.50 8.89 -14.64
C LEU A 981 -9.77 8.09 -14.95
N TYR A 982 -9.82 6.83 -14.51
CA TYR A 982 -10.92 5.91 -14.84
C TYR A 982 -11.91 5.65 -13.72
N GLY A 983 -11.56 6.03 -12.48
CA GLY A 983 -12.41 5.95 -11.31
C GLY A 983 -12.23 4.69 -10.44
N GLY A 984 -11.47 3.70 -10.89
CA GLY A 984 -11.28 2.46 -10.12
C GLY A 984 -12.60 1.70 -9.87
N ILE A 985 -12.62 0.84 -8.85
CA ILE A 985 -13.86 0.12 -8.47
C ILE A 985 -14.95 1.08 -7.98
N ASP A 986 -14.55 2.07 -7.17
CA ASP A 986 -15.46 2.92 -6.39
C ASP A 986 -16.08 4.07 -7.19
N PHE A 987 -15.35 4.63 -8.16
CA PHE A 987 -15.72 5.83 -8.90
C PHE A 987 -15.83 5.62 -10.41
N TYR A 988 -15.87 4.37 -10.88
CA TYR A 988 -16.27 4.11 -12.27
C TYR A 988 -17.69 4.63 -12.53
N HIS A 989 -17.85 5.40 -13.61
CA HIS A 989 -19.05 6.15 -13.97
C HIS A 989 -19.67 5.76 -15.33
N GLY A 990 -19.13 4.73 -16.00
CA GLY A 990 -19.72 4.26 -17.25
C GLY A 990 -21.13 3.69 -17.08
N THR A 991 -21.95 3.87 -18.11
CA THR A 991 -23.36 3.45 -18.17
C THR A 991 -23.59 2.51 -19.35
N ASN A 992 -24.68 1.74 -19.36
CA ASN A 992 -24.98 0.72 -20.39
C ASN A 992 -23.85 -0.32 -20.54
N VAL A 993 -23.40 -0.89 -19.42
CA VAL A 993 -22.31 -1.86 -19.41
C VAL A 993 -22.69 -3.17 -18.75
N VAL A 994 -22.09 -4.25 -19.22
CA VAL A 994 -22.19 -5.59 -18.62
C VAL A 994 -20.80 -6.03 -18.18
N ILE A 995 -20.66 -6.40 -16.90
CA ILE A 995 -19.41 -6.79 -16.26
C ILE A 995 -19.58 -8.20 -15.66
N PRO A 996 -19.41 -9.26 -16.46
CA PRO A 996 -19.38 -10.62 -15.94
C PRO A 996 -17.99 -10.95 -15.39
N ASN A 997 -17.93 -11.54 -14.20
CA ASN A 997 -16.72 -12.04 -13.57
C ASN A 997 -16.91 -13.49 -13.10
N GLY A 998 -15.88 -14.32 -13.19
CA GLY A 998 -15.90 -15.66 -12.58
C GLY A 998 -15.51 -15.61 -11.10
N SER A 999 -16.19 -16.36 -10.23
CA SER A 999 -15.90 -16.35 -8.78
C SER A 999 -14.58 -17.00 -8.39
N ILE A 1000 -13.99 -17.79 -9.28
CA ILE A 1000 -12.68 -18.42 -9.11
C ILE A 1000 -11.57 -17.73 -9.93
N ASP A 1001 -11.93 -16.80 -10.83
CA ASP A 1001 -10.98 -16.02 -11.61
C ASP A 1001 -10.32 -14.96 -10.70
N PRO A 1002 -9.01 -15.08 -10.38
CA PRO A 1002 -8.40 -14.17 -9.42
C PRO A 1002 -8.43 -12.68 -9.81
N TRP A 1003 -8.59 -12.37 -11.10
CA TRP A 1003 -8.76 -10.98 -11.58
C TRP A 1003 -10.06 -10.34 -11.09
N HIS A 1004 -11.05 -11.15 -10.71
CA HIS A 1004 -12.35 -10.68 -10.23
C HIS A 1004 -12.20 -9.78 -8.98
N ALA A 1005 -11.11 -9.92 -8.22
CA ALA A 1005 -10.84 -9.12 -7.02
C ALA A 1005 -10.64 -7.63 -7.30
N LEU A 1006 -10.29 -7.26 -8.55
CA LEU A 1006 -10.18 -5.87 -9.01
C LEU A 1006 -11.39 -5.42 -9.86
N GLY A 1007 -12.43 -6.25 -9.93
CA GLY A 1007 -13.65 -6.01 -10.68
C GLY A 1007 -14.70 -5.20 -9.93
N LYS A 1008 -15.65 -4.61 -10.67
CA LYS A 1008 -16.75 -3.81 -10.12
C LYS A 1008 -17.95 -4.67 -9.73
N TYR A 1009 -18.48 -4.49 -8.50
CA TYR A 1009 -19.67 -5.20 -7.99
C TYR A 1009 -20.79 -4.30 -7.45
N THR A 1010 -20.56 -2.98 -7.37
CA THR A 1010 -21.54 -2.02 -6.87
C THR A 1010 -21.72 -0.87 -7.84
N SER A 1011 -22.99 -0.51 -8.11
CA SER A 1011 -23.37 0.62 -8.95
C SER A 1011 -24.75 1.13 -8.51
N ASN A 1012 -24.93 2.45 -8.54
CA ASN A 1012 -26.25 3.09 -8.36
C ASN A 1012 -26.99 3.31 -9.68
N ASP A 1013 -26.35 2.99 -10.81
CA ASP A 1013 -26.94 3.12 -12.14
C ASP A 1013 -27.48 1.76 -12.61
N SER A 1014 -28.78 1.70 -12.90
CA SER A 1014 -29.49 0.47 -13.31
C SER A 1014 -29.05 -0.09 -14.68
N SER A 1015 -28.35 0.70 -15.49
CA SER A 1015 -27.79 0.26 -16.78
C SER A 1015 -26.44 -0.45 -16.64
N VAL A 1016 -25.90 -0.54 -15.42
CA VAL A 1016 -24.67 -1.27 -15.10
C VAL A 1016 -25.03 -2.63 -14.54
N VAL A 1017 -24.87 -3.67 -15.34
CA VAL A 1017 -25.15 -5.06 -14.96
C VAL A 1017 -23.85 -5.73 -14.55
N MET A 1018 -23.71 -6.07 -13.27
CA MET A 1018 -22.57 -6.82 -12.74
C MET A 1018 -23.03 -8.22 -12.38
N HIS A 1019 -22.29 -9.24 -12.79
CA HIS A 1019 -22.64 -10.62 -12.49
C HIS A 1019 -21.40 -11.40 -12.07
N LEU A 1020 -21.47 -12.07 -10.94
CA LEU A 1020 -20.46 -13.01 -10.48
C LEU A 1020 -20.96 -14.43 -10.77
N ILE A 1021 -20.29 -15.12 -11.70
CA ILE A 1021 -20.59 -16.48 -12.09
C ILE A 1021 -19.96 -17.40 -11.05
N GLU A 1022 -20.79 -18.16 -10.33
CA GLU A 1022 -20.31 -19.14 -9.35
C GLU A 1022 -19.61 -20.30 -10.07
N GLY A 1023 -18.37 -20.58 -9.65
CA GLY A 1023 -17.49 -21.63 -10.19
C GLY A 1023 -17.34 -22.85 -9.31
#